data_AF-A0A6L8U8Z3-F1
#
_entry.id   AF-A0A6L8U8Z3-F1
#
_cell.length_a   1.000
_cell.length_b   1.000
_cell.length_c   1.000
_cell.angle_alpha   90.00
_cell.angle_beta   90.00
_cell.angle_gamma   90.00
#
_symmetry.space_group_name_H-M   'P 1'
#
loop_
_entity.id
_entity.type
_entity.pdbx_description
1 polymer ?
#
loop_
_entity_poly.entity_id
_entity_poly.type
_entity_poly.pdbx_seq_one_letter_code
_entity_poly.pdbx_strand_id
1 'polypeptide(L)'
;MKSKIVNFLLGVFAVSIISTPVAGQVNDPVSWSFSSKSVDGNRYEVSFKATIDKGWHLYSTDIPAGGPIPTTFNFNESNAFKLIDGIVQDGNKKTEFDPIFNMDVGYFDLKALFTQTIELPTGSGGASVSGVIEYQVCYEDKCIFFEKDFNITVGDPGAITQTAETVTTTVDSHKESGPADDSSLLLFFLISFAAGLAGLLTPCVFPMIPMTVSFFMGKTKNRFNAILNAFVFGISIIVLYSSLGLLVSLTGMGAGFANQLVSHWVPNLIFFLLFMAFAASFFGLFEITLPSSLSTKTDSQADRGGFIGSFFMALTLVIVSLSCVGPIVGAILVEAASGLGLKPLIGMFGFSLAFAIPFTLFAIFPSWMQKLPKSGGWLNSVKIVLGFIMLAFGLKFLSTVDQAYHIGFLGRELYLALWIAIFILLGMYLLGKIRFKLDSPMESIGFFRLILVIFVFAFVVYLIPGMFGAPLKGLSGLIPPKTTQSFDLERIMGQSTVAASPSASTSLCEKPKYDDILHLPHGLQGYFDYQQALACAREQNKPLFVDFVGHACANCKVMEQKVWSDPRVLERLRNDYVIVALYVDERTKLPESEWVTSTIDGKVKNTLGKKNADFQISRFNVNSQPFYVLLDGNEELLIPAYSFNTNVDDFIEFLDKGIEQFKSQGQALTPSITPIDLTSGM
;
A
#
# COMPACT_ATOMS: atom_id res chain seq x y z
N MET A 1 -17.81 19.71 41.41
CA MET A 1 -17.89 18.74 40.29
C MET A 1 -16.84 18.99 39.19
N LYS A 2 -16.64 20.23 38.69
CA LYS A 2 -15.69 20.53 37.60
C LYS A 2 -14.20 20.30 37.90
N SER A 3 -13.73 20.59 39.12
CA SER A 3 -12.32 20.30 39.51
C SER A 3 -12.03 18.81 39.61
N LYS A 4 -13.03 17.97 39.95
CA LYS A 4 -12.89 16.51 39.96
C LYS A 4 -12.84 15.93 38.54
N ILE A 5 -13.53 16.53 37.57
CA ILE A 5 -13.50 16.11 36.15
C ILE A 5 -12.19 16.56 35.48
N VAL A 6 -11.69 17.75 35.78
CA VAL A 6 -10.39 18.23 35.28
C VAL A 6 -9.24 17.42 35.88
N ASN A 7 -9.28 17.10 37.18
CA ASN A 7 -8.29 16.20 37.80
C ASN A 7 -8.46 14.73 37.38
N PHE A 8 -9.67 14.30 36.98
CA PHE A 8 -9.89 12.98 36.39
C PHE A 8 -9.37 12.92 34.94
N LEU A 9 -9.54 13.97 34.13
CA LEU A 9 -8.99 14.05 32.78
C LEU A 9 -7.46 14.27 32.76
N LEU A 10 -6.91 15.08 33.67
CA LEU A 10 -5.47 15.17 33.91
C LEU A 10 -4.90 13.90 34.54
N GLY A 11 -5.68 13.20 35.36
CA GLY A 11 -5.34 11.89 35.92
C GLY A 11 -5.31 10.79 34.86
N VAL A 12 -6.26 10.79 33.92
CA VAL A 12 -6.26 9.89 32.75
C VAL A 12 -5.10 10.23 31.81
N PHE A 13 -4.74 11.51 31.65
CA PHE A 13 -3.57 11.93 30.88
C PHE A 13 -2.23 11.58 31.57
N ALA A 14 -2.16 11.66 32.91
CA ALA A 14 -0.97 11.27 33.67
C ALA A 14 -0.80 9.75 33.78
N VAL A 15 -1.89 8.98 33.86
CA VAL A 15 -1.86 7.51 33.82
C VAL A 15 -1.53 6.99 32.43
N SER A 16 -1.83 7.73 31.35
CA SER A 16 -1.35 7.42 29.99
C SER A 16 0.11 7.80 29.73
N ILE A 17 0.78 8.56 30.61
CA ILE A 17 2.19 8.97 30.47
C ILE A 17 3.13 8.16 31.37
N ILE A 18 2.61 7.40 32.34
CA ILE A 18 3.40 6.38 33.05
C ILE A 18 3.29 5.07 32.26
N SER A 19 3.74 5.11 31.01
CA SER A 19 4.25 3.90 30.35
C SER A 19 5.56 3.57 31.04
N THR A 20 5.52 2.58 31.93
CA THR A 20 6.72 1.82 32.25
C THR A 20 7.38 1.41 30.92
N PRO A 21 8.71 1.51 30.79
CA PRO A 21 9.38 1.01 29.60
C PRO A 21 9.26 -0.52 29.65
N VAL A 22 8.19 -1.06 29.08
CA VAL A 22 8.27 -2.40 28.54
C VAL A 22 9.16 -2.23 27.32
N ALA A 23 10.44 -2.57 27.49
CA ALA A 23 11.35 -2.79 26.38
C ALA A 23 10.82 -3.98 25.57
N GLY A 24 9.80 -3.72 24.77
CA GLY A 24 9.36 -4.56 23.66
C GLY A 24 9.98 -4.05 22.37
N GLN A 25 11.30 -3.80 22.38
CA GLN A 25 12.03 -3.95 21.14
C GLN A 25 11.93 -5.44 20.81
N VAL A 26 11.53 -5.79 19.59
CA VAL A 26 11.87 -7.12 19.06
C VAL A 26 13.38 -7.08 18.89
N ASN A 27 14.08 -7.34 19.99
CA ASN A 27 15.53 -7.37 20.05
C ASN A 27 15.91 -8.67 19.36
N ASP A 28 16.68 -8.60 18.29
CA ASP A 28 17.21 -9.78 17.63
C ASP A 28 18.01 -10.59 18.68
N PRO A 29 17.54 -11.79 19.06
CA PRO A 29 18.17 -12.57 20.11
C PRO A 29 19.45 -13.27 19.61
N VAL A 30 19.84 -13.06 18.35
CA VAL A 30 21.04 -13.64 17.74
C VAL A 30 22.03 -12.56 17.32
N SER A 31 23.17 -12.56 17.97
CA SER A 31 24.31 -11.73 17.56
C SER A 31 25.28 -12.53 16.69
N TRP A 32 25.43 -12.11 15.43
CA TRP A 32 26.35 -12.72 14.47
C TRP A 32 27.73 -12.07 14.49
N SER A 33 28.77 -12.89 14.41
CA SER A 33 30.15 -12.48 14.22
C SER A 33 30.78 -13.25 13.08
N PHE A 34 31.56 -12.56 12.26
CA PHE A 34 32.12 -13.08 11.01
C PHE A 34 33.63 -13.05 11.05
N SER A 35 34.27 -14.13 10.60
CA SER A 35 35.73 -14.19 10.48
C SER A 35 36.15 -15.00 9.26
N SER A 36 37.33 -14.73 8.74
CA SER A 36 37.95 -15.54 7.69
C SER A 36 39.31 -16.07 8.14
N LYS A 37 39.66 -17.29 7.71
CA LYS A 37 40.94 -17.94 7.97
C LYS A 37 41.47 -18.56 6.69
N SER A 38 42.76 -18.36 6.40
CA SER A 38 43.41 -19.05 5.28
C SER A 38 43.63 -20.52 5.64
N VAL A 39 43.20 -21.43 4.77
CA VAL A 39 43.36 -22.89 4.95
C VAL A 39 44.56 -23.38 4.15
N ASP A 40 44.65 -22.99 2.88
CA ASP A 40 45.70 -23.45 1.97
C ASP A 40 45.79 -22.51 0.76
N GLY A 41 46.76 -21.58 0.76
CA GLY A 41 47.14 -20.66 -0.33
C GLY A 41 45.99 -19.86 -0.97
N ASN A 42 45.18 -20.55 -1.77
CA ASN A 42 44.07 -20.05 -2.56
C ASN A 42 42.68 -20.35 -1.94
N ARG A 43 42.63 -21.13 -0.86
CA ARG A 43 41.41 -21.52 -0.14
C ARG A 43 41.30 -20.83 1.22
N TYR A 44 40.11 -20.32 1.49
CA TYR A 44 39.78 -19.62 2.72
C TYR A 44 38.52 -20.21 3.33
N GLU A 45 38.51 -20.27 4.65
CA GLU A 45 37.37 -20.69 5.45
C GLU A 45 36.70 -19.44 6.01
N VAL A 46 35.41 -19.29 5.73
CA VAL A 46 34.58 -18.20 6.20
C VAL A 46 33.68 -18.75 7.31
N SER A 47 33.84 -18.22 8.52
CA SER A 47 33.11 -18.67 9.70
C SER A 47 32.06 -17.64 10.14
N PHE A 48 30.86 -18.12 10.39
CA PHE A 48 29.70 -17.37 10.88
C PHE A 48 29.32 -17.90 12.25
N LYS A 49 29.57 -17.08 13.29
CA LYS A 49 29.31 -17.47 14.67
C LYS A 49 28.10 -16.71 15.20
N ALA A 50 27.03 -17.45 15.46
CA ALA A 50 25.83 -16.99 16.13
C ALA A 50 25.98 -17.11 17.65
N THR A 51 25.69 -16.02 18.38
CA THR A 51 25.52 -16.02 19.84
C THR A 51 24.05 -15.78 20.13
N ILE A 52 23.40 -16.74 20.80
CA ILE A 52 21.95 -16.81 20.96
C ILE A 52 21.60 -16.50 22.42
N ASP A 53 20.64 -15.60 22.64
CA ASP A 53 20.17 -15.26 23.98
C ASP A 53 19.54 -16.46 24.69
N LYS A 54 19.67 -16.50 26.02
CA LYS A 54 19.24 -17.65 26.83
C LYS A 54 17.73 -17.91 26.68
N GLY A 55 17.37 -19.13 26.27
CA GLY A 55 15.99 -19.58 26.09
C GLY A 55 15.46 -19.45 24.66
N TRP A 56 16.24 -18.84 23.76
CA TRP A 56 15.96 -18.85 22.33
C TRP A 56 16.64 -20.02 21.63
N HIS A 57 15.98 -20.56 20.62
CA HIS A 57 16.44 -21.68 19.81
C HIS A 57 16.64 -21.23 18.37
N LEU A 58 17.84 -21.38 17.83
CA LEU A 58 18.14 -21.13 16.42
C LEU A 58 18.08 -22.44 15.63
N TYR A 59 17.21 -22.52 14.63
CA TYR A 59 17.06 -23.77 13.86
C TYR A 59 18.28 -24.07 12.98
N SER A 60 18.54 -25.36 12.79
CA SER A 60 19.70 -25.84 12.03
C SER A 60 19.52 -25.64 10.52
N THR A 61 20.57 -25.89 9.77
CA THR A 61 20.62 -25.78 8.30
C THR A 61 19.89 -26.94 7.60
N ASP A 62 19.54 -27.99 8.34
CA ASP A 62 19.04 -29.28 7.85
C ASP A 62 17.70 -29.64 8.52
N ILE A 63 16.66 -28.89 8.15
CA ILE A 63 15.28 -29.10 8.60
C ILE A 63 14.49 -29.86 7.52
N PRO A 64 13.76 -30.94 7.86
CA PRO A 64 12.92 -31.64 6.89
C PRO A 64 11.75 -30.78 6.38
N ALA A 65 11.28 -31.07 5.16
CA ALA A 65 10.17 -30.32 4.54
C ALA A 65 8.90 -30.35 5.41
N GLY A 66 8.27 -29.18 5.59
CA GLY A 66 7.12 -28.98 6.49
C GLY A 66 7.47 -28.46 7.89
N GLY A 67 8.77 -28.31 8.19
CA GLY A 67 9.27 -27.77 9.45
C GLY A 67 9.52 -26.26 9.46
N PRO A 68 10.19 -25.75 10.51
CA PRO A 68 10.61 -24.35 10.59
C PRO A 68 11.59 -23.97 9.47
N ILE A 69 11.74 -22.68 9.22
CA ILE A 69 12.67 -22.13 8.23
C ILE A 69 14.11 -22.48 8.67
N PRO A 70 14.86 -23.26 7.87
CA PRO A 70 16.23 -23.60 8.19
C PRO A 70 17.12 -22.36 8.11
N THR A 71 18.13 -22.29 8.97
CA THR A 71 19.17 -21.26 8.84
C THR A 71 19.84 -21.43 7.48
N THR A 72 19.77 -20.44 6.60
CA THR A 72 20.25 -20.52 5.21
C THR A 72 21.18 -19.35 4.91
N PHE A 73 22.22 -19.59 4.11
CA PHE A 73 23.19 -18.57 3.74
C PHE A 73 23.20 -18.41 2.22
N ASN A 74 22.73 -17.25 1.77
CA ASN A 74 22.63 -16.90 0.36
C ASN A 74 23.81 -16.01 -0.02
N PHE A 75 24.77 -16.55 -0.78
CA PHE A 75 25.95 -15.81 -1.24
C PHE A 75 25.66 -15.07 -2.56
N ASN A 76 26.13 -13.84 -2.70
CA ASN A 76 26.02 -13.08 -3.94
C ASN A 76 26.92 -13.68 -5.03
N GLU A 77 26.38 -13.82 -6.25
CA GLU A 77 27.13 -14.30 -7.41
C GLU A 77 28.30 -13.35 -7.73
N SER A 78 29.51 -13.90 -7.79
CA SER A 78 30.72 -13.15 -8.10
C SER A 78 31.75 -14.03 -8.79
N ASN A 79 32.40 -13.50 -9.82
CA ASN A 79 33.55 -14.16 -10.46
C ASN A 79 34.82 -14.11 -9.59
N ALA A 80 34.78 -13.46 -8.42
CA ALA A 80 35.93 -13.25 -7.55
C ALA A 80 36.19 -14.41 -6.57
N PHE A 81 35.25 -15.32 -6.37
CA PHE A 81 35.42 -16.50 -5.52
C PHE A 81 34.49 -17.64 -5.96
N LYS A 82 34.88 -18.88 -5.67
CA LYS A 82 34.07 -20.08 -5.89
C LYS A 82 33.75 -20.74 -4.54
N LEU A 83 32.49 -21.06 -4.29
CA LEU A 83 32.07 -21.81 -3.11
C LEU A 83 32.48 -23.29 -3.28
N ILE A 84 33.15 -23.84 -2.28
CA ILE A 84 33.60 -25.24 -2.23
C ILE A 84 32.90 -25.90 -1.05
N ASP A 85 32.27 -27.05 -1.32
CA ASP A 85 31.45 -27.80 -0.35
C ASP A 85 30.22 -27.03 0.17
N GLY A 86 29.28 -27.76 0.78
CA GLY A 86 28.14 -27.14 1.48
C GLY A 86 28.54 -26.58 2.83
N ILE A 87 27.64 -25.85 3.48
CA ILE A 87 27.89 -25.27 4.79
C ILE A 87 28.03 -26.36 5.84
N VAL A 88 29.14 -26.31 6.57
CA VAL A 88 29.41 -27.18 7.70
C VAL A 88 28.89 -26.50 8.96
N GLN A 89 28.03 -27.20 9.70
CA GLN A 89 27.52 -26.74 10.98
C GLN A 89 28.34 -27.35 12.12
N ASP A 90 28.83 -26.52 13.03
CA ASP A 90 29.54 -26.91 14.25
C ASP A 90 28.93 -26.21 15.46
N GLY A 91 28.85 -26.91 16.59
CA GLY A 91 28.03 -26.52 17.73
C GLY A 91 27.14 -27.68 18.18
N ASN A 92 26.79 -27.69 19.47
CA ASN A 92 25.99 -28.76 20.08
C ASN A 92 24.54 -28.74 19.54
N LYS A 93 24.34 -29.17 18.30
CA LYS A 93 23.04 -29.34 17.67
C LYS A 93 22.22 -30.30 18.53
N LYS A 94 21.05 -29.85 18.95
CA LYS A 94 20.05 -30.66 19.63
C LYS A 94 18.95 -31.00 18.65
N THR A 95 18.34 -32.17 18.83
CA THR A 95 17.16 -32.57 18.08
C THR A 95 16.07 -32.88 19.08
N GLU A 96 14.94 -32.20 18.96
CA GLU A 96 13.79 -32.37 19.85
C GLU A 96 12.50 -32.26 19.05
N PHE A 97 11.45 -32.88 19.57
CA PHE A 97 10.12 -32.80 18.99
C PHE A 97 9.53 -31.41 19.22
N ASP A 98 9.24 -30.69 18.14
CA ASP A 98 8.63 -29.36 18.20
C ASP A 98 7.11 -29.47 18.05
N PRO A 99 6.33 -29.09 19.08
CA PRO A 99 4.87 -29.20 19.05
C PRO A 99 4.19 -28.21 18.10
N ILE A 100 4.88 -27.16 17.63
CA ILE A 100 4.37 -26.20 16.63
C ILE A 100 4.36 -26.84 15.25
N PHE A 101 5.45 -27.54 14.91
CA PHE A 101 5.65 -28.16 13.59
C PHE A 101 5.32 -29.66 13.57
N ASN A 102 5.01 -30.24 14.73
CA ASN A 102 4.63 -31.64 14.92
C ASN A 102 5.67 -32.63 14.35
N MET A 103 6.96 -32.32 14.51
CA MET A 103 8.08 -33.09 13.99
C MET A 103 9.36 -32.86 14.79
N ASP A 104 10.34 -33.77 14.64
CA ASP A 104 11.67 -33.60 15.22
C ASP A 104 12.48 -32.58 14.42
N VAL A 105 12.93 -31.51 15.08
CA VAL A 105 13.68 -30.41 14.46
C VAL A 105 15.04 -30.24 15.12
N GLY A 106 16.04 -29.91 14.30
CA GLY A 106 17.38 -29.57 14.78
C GLY A 106 17.47 -28.11 15.19
N TYR A 107 18.03 -27.82 16.36
CA TYR A 107 18.27 -26.44 16.81
C TYR A 107 19.55 -26.31 17.63
N PHE A 108 19.99 -25.05 17.81
CA PHE A 108 21.15 -24.66 18.61
C PHE A 108 20.73 -23.74 19.76
N ASP A 109 21.38 -23.93 20.91
CA ASP A 109 21.25 -23.08 22.10
C ASP A 109 22.56 -22.35 22.37
N LEU A 110 22.46 -21.08 22.78
CA LEU A 110 23.56 -20.20 23.21
C LEU A 110 24.59 -19.87 22.13
N LYS A 111 25.04 -20.83 21.32
CA LYS A 111 26.06 -20.66 20.28
C LYS A 111 25.85 -21.64 19.13
N ALA A 112 26.02 -21.15 17.91
CA ALA A 112 26.18 -21.97 16.71
C ALA A 112 27.34 -21.42 15.87
N LEU A 113 28.07 -22.30 15.21
CA LEU A 113 29.15 -21.98 14.29
C LEU A 113 28.82 -22.60 12.94
N PHE A 114 28.82 -21.79 11.90
CA PHE A 114 28.64 -22.24 10.52
C PHE A 114 29.88 -21.88 9.73
N THR A 115 30.33 -22.78 8.87
CA THR A 115 31.58 -22.63 8.14
C THR A 115 31.35 -22.92 6.66
N GLN A 116 31.81 -22.02 5.80
CA GLN A 116 31.83 -22.18 4.35
C GLN A 116 33.26 -22.08 3.83
N THR A 117 33.68 -23.04 2.99
CA THR A 117 34.97 -22.96 2.29
C THR A 117 34.80 -22.23 0.96
N ILE A 118 35.72 -21.34 0.65
CA ILE A 118 35.78 -20.61 -0.62
C ILE A 118 37.17 -20.72 -1.25
N GLU A 119 37.23 -20.67 -2.58
CA GLU A 119 38.45 -20.66 -3.36
C GLU A 119 38.53 -19.39 -4.22
N LEU A 120 39.66 -18.70 -4.20
CA LEU A 120 39.90 -17.52 -5.03
C LEU A 120 40.48 -17.92 -6.40
N PRO A 121 40.31 -17.12 -7.47
CA PRO A 121 41.04 -17.33 -8.71
C PRO A 121 42.55 -17.09 -8.53
N THR A 122 43.39 -17.87 -9.21
CA THR A 122 44.86 -17.77 -9.10
C THR A 122 45.35 -16.38 -9.51
N GLY A 123 45.99 -15.65 -8.59
CA GLY A 123 46.47 -14.27 -8.82
C GLY A 123 45.58 -13.15 -8.22
N SER A 124 44.50 -13.50 -7.53
CA SER A 124 43.63 -12.54 -6.83
C SER A 124 44.26 -12.10 -5.51
N GLY A 125 44.54 -10.80 -5.33
CA GLY A 125 45.08 -10.25 -4.08
C GLY A 125 44.10 -10.26 -2.90
N GLY A 126 42.81 -10.48 -3.18
CA GLY A 126 41.74 -10.64 -2.21
C GLY A 126 40.36 -10.54 -2.89
N ALA A 127 39.30 -10.91 -2.16
CA ALA A 127 37.91 -10.79 -2.59
C ALA A 127 37.00 -10.38 -1.41
N SER A 128 35.93 -9.66 -1.72
CA SER A 128 34.83 -9.40 -0.79
C SER A 128 33.74 -10.45 -1.01
N VAL A 129 33.44 -11.19 0.05
CA VAL A 129 32.40 -12.21 0.10
C VAL A 129 31.20 -11.61 0.79
N SER A 130 30.09 -11.44 0.07
CA SER A 130 28.86 -10.84 0.60
C SER A 130 27.66 -11.74 0.38
N GLY A 131 26.68 -11.63 1.25
CA GLY A 131 25.46 -12.43 1.19
C GLY A 131 24.50 -12.10 2.34
N VAL A 132 23.42 -12.88 2.42
CA VAL A 132 22.36 -12.76 3.43
C VAL A 132 22.26 -14.06 4.21
N ILE A 133 22.12 -13.97 5.53
CA ILE A 133 21.77 -15.10 6.41
C ILE A 133 20.28 -14.96 6.73
N GLU A 134 19.51 -15.97 6.35
CA GLU A 134 18.09 -16.09 6.67
C GLU A 134 17.96 -17.09 7.80
N TYR A 135 17.35 -16.71 8.93
CA TYR A 135 17.23 -17.60 10.07
C TYR A 135 15.95 -17.35 10.86
N GLN A 136 15.45 -18.44 11.45
CA GLN A 136 14.31 -18.39 12.35
C GLN A 136 14.75 -18.78 13.76
N VAL A 137 14.31 -17.99 14.73
CA VAL A 137 14.50 -18.25 16.15
C VAL A 137 13.17 -18.35 16.86
N CYS A 138 13.08 -19.28 17.82
CA CYS A 138 11.89 -19.46 18.63
C CYS A 138 12.18 -19.35 20.12
N TYR A 139 11.22 -18.79 20.84
CA TYR A 139 11.17 -18.78 22.28
C TYR A 139 9.79 -19.30 22.68
N GLU A 140 9.75 -20.46 23.35
CA GLU A 140 8.51 -21.17 23.68
C GLU A 140 7.65 -21.42 22.43
N ASP A 141 6.46 -20.80 22.34
CA ASP A 141 5.47 -20.95 21.27
C ASP A 141 5.54 -19.86 20.19
N LYS A 142 6.57 -19.00 20.23
CA LYS A 142 6.71 -17.84 19.33
C LYS A 142 7.99 -17.91 18.53
N CYS A 143 7.83 -17.86 17.21
CA CYS A 143 8.93 -17.89 16.27
C CYS A 143 8.99 -16.58 15.48
N ILE A 144 10.20 -16.06 15.31
CA ILE A 144 10.47 -14.81 14.60
C ILE A 144 11.54 -15.08 13.55
N PHE A 145 11.32 -14.54 12.36
CA PHE A 145 12.25 -14.62 11.24
C PHE A 145 13.09 -13.35 11.14
N PHE A 146 14.39 -13.52 10.91
CA PHE A 146 15.35 -12.45 10.77
C PHE A 146 16.23 -12.67 9.53
N GLU A 147 16.69 -11.57 8.96
CA GLU A 147 17.68 -11.56 7.89
C GLU A 147 18.89 -10.74 8.35
N LYS A 148 20.09 -11.23 8.05
CA LYS A 148 21.34 -10.53 8.37
C LYS A 148 22.30 -10.50 7.19
N ASP A 149 22.58 -9.30 6.70
CA ASP A 149 23.64 -9.08 5.72
C ASP A 149 25.02 -9.34 6.32
N PHE A 150 25.90 -10.00 5.56
CA PHE A 150 27.32 -10.13 5.87
C PHE A 150 28.19 -9.66 4.72
N ASN A 151 29.34 -9.08 5.05
CA ASN A 151 30.42 -8.79 4.12
C ASN A 151 31.75 -9.11 4.79
N ILE A 152 32.50 -10.03 4.20
CA ILE A 152 33.74 -10.56 4.73
C ILE A 152 34.81 -10.36 3.67
N THR A 153 35.84 -9.59 4.01
CA THR A 153 37.00 -9.42 3.14
C THR A 153 37.97 -10.58 3.37
N VAL A 154 38.44 -11.17 2.28
CA VAL A 154 39.33 -12.32 2.27
C VAL A 154 40.56 -11.93 1.44
N GLY A 155 41.76 -11.98 2.01
CA GLY A 155 42.98 -11.45 1.37
C GLY A 155 43.20 -9.94 1.63
N ASP A 156 44.25 -9.36 1.03
CA ASP A 156 44.71 -7.99 1.28
C ASP A 156 44.53 -7.11 0.01
N PRO A 157 43.43 -6.34 -0.11
CA PRO A 157 43.12 -5.53 -1.30
C PRO A 157 43.88 -4.19 -1.27
N GLY A 158 45.20 -4.26 -1.37
CA GLY A 158 46.11 -3.11 -1.34
C GLY A 158 46.76 -2.78 -2.68
N ALA A 159 45.99 -2.63 -3.77
CA ALA A 159 46.38 -1.88 -4.98
C ALA A 159 45.26 -1.89 -6.03
N ILE A 160 44.61 -0.73 -6.25
CA ILE A 160 44.41 -0.04 -7.54
C ILE A 160 43.36 1.07 -7.29
N THR A 161 43.82 2.31 -7.42
CA THR A 161 43.08 3.56 -7.31
C THR A 161 42.99 4.20 -8.70
N GLN A 162 41.82 4.78 -9.04
CA GLN A 162 41.53 5.76 -10.12
C GLN A 162 41.54 5.21 -11.59
N THR A 163 40.65 5.58 -12.52
CA THR A 163 39.93 6.85 -12.76
C THR A 163 38.65 6.63 -13.60
N ALA A 164 37.66 7.50 -13.44
CA ALA A 164 36.44 7.62 -14.25
C ALA A 164 36.70 8.15 -15.69
N GLU A 165 35.93 7.66 -16.68
CA GLU A 165 34.96 8.47 -17.47
C GLU A 165 34.21 7.63 -18.53
N THR A 166 32.88 7.69 -18.41
CA THR A 166 31.77 7.71 -19.37
C THR A 166 31.99 7.34 -20.85
N VAL A 167 31.32 6.26 -21.31
CA VAL A 167 30.48 6.30 -22.53
C VAL A 167 29.19 5.53 -22.30
N THR A 168 28.10 6.25 -22.48
CA THR A 168 26.68 5.88 -22.41
C THR A 168 26.29 4.85 -23.48
N THR A 169 25.63 3.77 -23.08
CA THR A 169 24.53 3.18 -23.87
C THR A 169 23.49 2.54 -22.93
N THR A 170 22.45 3.33 -22.68
CA THR A 170 21.04 2.99 -22.41
C THR A 170 20.68 1.51 -22.23
N VAL A 171 20.35 1.11 -20.99
CA VAL A 171 19.10 0.41 -20.66
C VAL A 171 18.59 0.97 -19.33
N ASP A 172 17.34 1.40 -19.37
CA ASP A 172 16.58 2.13 -18.38
C ASP A 172 15.66 1.15 -17.65
N SER A 173 15.83 1.00 -16.34
CA SER A 173 14.81 0.59 -15.36
C SER A 173 15.40 0.81 -13.98
N HIS A 174 14.81 1.79 -13.28
CA HIS A 174 15.27 2.34 -12.01
C HIS A 174 15.54 1.28 -10.95
N LYS A 175 16.83 0.97 -10.80
CA LYS A 175 17.46 0.30 -9.67
C LYS A 175 18.30 1.34 -8.95
N GLU A 176 17.77 1.93 -7.89
CA GLU A 176 18.60 2.55 -6.84
C GLU A 176 18.70 1.56 -5.68
N SER A 177 19.56 0.57 -5.86
CA SER A 177 20.25 -0.10 -4.76
C SER A 177 21.74 0.20 -4.90
N GLY A 178 22.12 1.36 -4.35
CA GLY A 178 23.45 1.64 -3.81
C GLY A 178 23.42 1.47 -2.28
N PRO A 179 24.59 1.40 -1.62
CA PRO A 179 24.81 0.67 -0.38
C PRO A 179 23.95 1.17 0.79
N ALA A 180 23.51 0.27 1.67
CA ALA A 180 22.72 0.63 2.84
C ALA A 180 23.51 1.51 3.83
N ASP A 181 23.27 2.84 3.81
CA ASP A 181 23.69 3.78 4.86
C ASP A 181 22.89 5.09 4.73
N ASP A 182 21.99 5.39 5.69
CA ASP A 182 21.15 6.59 5.89
C ASP A 182 20.28 7.16 4.74
N SER A 183 20.55 6.80 3.49
CA SER A 183 20.02 7.42 2.28
C SER A 183 18.63 6.87 1.89
N SER A 184 18.30 5.63 2.25
CA SER A 184 16.97 5.04 1.99
C SER A 184 15.87 5.62 2.88
N LEU A 185 16.16 5.88 4.16
CA LEU A 185 15.24 6.53 5.09
C LEU A 185 15.06 8.01 4.77
N LEU A 186 16.14 8.68 4.39
CA LEU A 186 16.08 10.08 3.96
C LEU A 186 15.31 10.21 2.64
N LEU A 187 15.52 9.32 1.66
CA LEU A 187 14.74 9.29 0.43
C LEU A 187 13.26 9.03 0.70
N PHE A 188 12.94 8.06 1.55
CA PHE A 188 11.56 7.79 1.96
C PHE A 188 10.92 8.98 2.68
N PHE A 189 11.67 9.67 3.54
CA PHE A 189 11.25 10.91 4.18
C PHE A 189 10.98 12.00 3.14
N LEU A 190 11.86 12.19 2.14
CA LEU A 190 11.69 13.19 1.09
C LEU A 190 10.47 12.88 0.21
N ILE A 191 10.23 11.61 -0.13
CA ILE A 191 9.04 11.17 -0.86
C ILE A 191 7.79 11.47 -0.03
N SER A 192 7.79 11.13 1.25
CA SER A 192 6.68 11.40 2.17
C SER A 192 6.45 12.91 2.35
N PHE A 193 7.51 13.70 2.39
CA PHE A 193 7.47 15.16 2.44
C PHE A 193 6.85 15.73 1.16
N ALA A 194 7.29 15.28 -0.02
CA ALA A 194 6.72 15.68 -1.30
C ALA A 194 5.24 15.29 -1.41
N ALA A 195 4.87 14.11 -0.91
CA ALA A 195 3.49 13.65 -0.84
C ALA A 195 2.63 14.52 0.11
N GLY A 196 3.19 15.00 1.22
CA GLY A 196 2.54 15.97 2.12
C GLY A 196 2.30 17.32 1.45
N LEU A 197 3.26 17.80 0.66
CA LEU A 197 3.11 19.02 -0.13
C LEU A 197 2.03 18.85 -1.21
N ALA A 198 2.00 17.70 -1.90
CA ALA A 198 0.92 17.37 -2.83
C ALA A 198 -0.44 17.27 -2.14
N GLY A 199 -0.48 16.77 -0.90
CA GLY A 199 -1.67 16.71 -0.06
C GLY A 199 -2.32 18.08 0.20
N LEU A 200 -1.54 19.17 0.23
CA LEU A 200 -2.06 20.53 0.38
C LEU A 200 -2.87 21.02 -0.83
N LEU A 201 -2.61 20.46 -2.01
CA LEU A 201 -3.35 20.76 -3.24
C LEU A 201 -4.70 20.04 -3.31
N THR A 202 -5.00 19.17 -2.33
CA THR A 202 -6.28 18.45 -2.30
C THR A 202 -7.45 19.40 -2.00
N PRO A 203 -8.63 19.14 -2.60
CA PRO A 203 -9.74 20.09 -2.60
C PRO A 203 -10.34 20.36 -1.22
N CYS A 204 -10.09 19.55 -0.18
CA CYS A 204 -10.60 19.82 1.18
C CYS A 204 -9.62 20.61 2.06
N VAL A 205 -8.34 20.64 1.70
CA VAL A 205 -7.30 21.31 2.49
C VAL A 205 -7.17 22.77 2.09
N PHE A 206 -7.22 23.04 0.78
CA PHE A 206 -7.15 24.39 0.24
C PHE A 206 -8.24 25.35 0.82
N PRO A 207 -9.51 24.93 0.97
CA PRO A 207 -10.57 25.68 1.67
C PRO A 207 -10.27 26.09 3.11
N MET A 208 -9.48 25.28 3.81
CA MET A 208 -9.21 25.49 5.23
C MET A 208 -8.14 26.56 5.43
N ILE A 209 -7.29 26.85 4.45
CA ILE A 209 -6.24 27.89 4.57
C ILE A 209 -6.84 29.26 4.95
N PRO A 210 -7.85 29.81 4.25
CA PRO A 210 -8.51 31.05 4.67
C PRO A 210 -9.20 30.96 6.05
N MET A 211 -9.78 29.80 6.39
CA MET A 211 -10.46 29.61 7.69
C MET A 211 -9.45 29.64 8.84
N THR A 212 -8.32 28.94 8.70
CA THR A 212 -7.21 28.93 9.65
C THR A 212 -6.64 30.34 9.81
N VAL A 213 -6.39 31.06 8.70
CA VAL A 213 -5.88 32.44 8.78
C VAL A 213 -6.89 33.37 9.45
N SER A 214 -8.18 33.26 9.15
CA SER A 214 -9.23 34.05 9.81
C SER A 214 -9.29 33.80 11.32
N PHE A 215 -9.04 32.57 11.77
CA PHE A 215 -8.94 32.24 13.19
C PHE A 215 -7.79 33.01 13.86
N PHE A 216 -6.63 33.13 13.20
CA PHE A 216 -5.45 33.83 13.75
C PHE A 216 -5.47 35.36 13.54
N MET A 217 -6.22 35.88 12.56
CA MET A 217 -6.33 37.33 12.29
C MET A 217 -7.07 38.12 13.38
N GLY A 218 -7.89 37.48 14.22
CA GLY A 218 -8.77 38.16 15.18
C GLY A 218 -8.43 37.99 16.67
N LYS A 219 -7.44 37.18 17.04
CA LYS A 219 -7.38 36.57 18.39
C LYS A 219 -6.30 37.05 19.35
N THR A 220 -5.39 37.96 19.00
CA THR A 220 -4.29 38.30 19.92
C THR A 220 -3.77 39.72 19.78
N LYS A 221 -3.85 40.50 20.88
CA LYS A 221 -3.33 41.88 20.96
C LYS A 221 -1.79 41.94 20.91
N ASN A 222 -1.10 40.86 21.27
CA ASN A 222 0.36 40.74 21.29
C ASN A 222 0.89 39.84 20.16
N ARG A 223 1.83 40.35 19.35
CA ARG A 223 2.47 39.61 18.25
C ARG A 223 3.17 38.33 18.71
N PHE A 224 3.82 38.34 19.88
CA PHE A 224 4.52 37.18 20.41
C PHE A 224 3.58 36.00 20.70
N ASN A 225 2.44 36.27 21.35
CA ASN A 225 1.45 35.23 21.64
C ASN A 225 0.78 34.70 20.37
N ALA A 226 0.62 35.54 19.33
CA ALA A 226 0.12 35.09 18.02
C ALA A 226 1.08 34.09 17.36
N ILE A 227 2.39 34.38 17.38
CA ILE A 227 3.44 33.48 16.86
C ILE A 227 3.46 32.17 17.64
N LEU A 228 3.42 32.24 18.97
CA LEU A 228 3.43 31.05 19.81
C LEU A 228 2.19 30.16 19.58
N ASN A 229 1.01 30.76 19.41
CA ASN A 229 -0.22 30.04 19.06
C ASN A 229 -0.14 29.37 17.68
N ALA A 230 0.54 29.99 16.71
CA ALA A 230 0.78 29.42 15.38
C ALA A 230 1.76 28.23 15.44
N PHE A 231 2.84 28.34 16.23
CA PHE A 231 3.76 27.21 16.45
C PHE A 231 3.07 26.04 17.14
N VAL A 232 2.27 26.30 18.18
CA VAL A 232 1.47 25.24 18.84
C VAL A 232 0.52 24.58 17.85
N PHE A 233 -0.11 25.35 16.97
CA PHE A 233 -0.97 24.82 15.91
C PHE A 233 -0.20 23.89 14.96
N GLY A 234 0.95 24.33 14.45
CA GLY A 234 1.82 23.52 13.59
C GLY A 234 2.33 22.24 14.25
N ILE A 235 2.85 22.36 15.48
CA ILE A 235 3.34 21.21 16.26
C ILE A 235 2.19 20.23 16.54
N SER A 236 0.98 20.72 16.82
CA SER A 236 -0.19 19.86 17.02
C SER A 236 -0.50 19.02 15.79
N ILE A 237 -0.40 19.57 14.58
CA ILE A 237 -0.58 18.81 13.33
C ILE A 237 0.48 17.72 13.21
N ILE A 238 1.74 18.06 13.45
CA ILE A 238 2.87 17.11 13.39
C ILE A 238 2.67 15.97 14.39
N VAL A 239 2.33 16.29 15.64
CA VAL A 239 2.10 15.31 16.69
C VAL A 239 0.92 14.40 16.34
N LEU A 240 -0.20 14.95 15.87
CA LEU A 240 -1.39 14.16 15.53
C LEU A 240 -1.12 13.16 14.39
N TYR A 241 -0.50 13.60 13.29
CA TYR A 241 -0.16 12.70 12.19
C TYR A 241 0.97 11.72 12.54
N SER A 242 2.02 12.19 13.23
CA SER A 242 3.12 11.31 13.68
C SER A 242 2.63 10.28 14.69
N SER A 243 1.64 10.63 15.53
CA SER A 243 1.00 9.67 16.45
C SER A 243 0.24 8.57 15.72
N LEU A 244 -0.31 8.86 14.53
CA LEU A 244 -0.91 7.83 13.68
C LEU A 244 0.15 6.87 13.15
N GLY A 245 1.30 7.38 12.71
CA GLY A 245 2.45 6.56 12.30
C GLY A 245 3.02 5.72 13.44
N LEU A 246 3.15 6.31 14.63
CA LEU A 246 3.56 5.61 15.84
C LEU A 246 2.54 4.53 16.24
N LEU A 247 1.25 4.82 16.20
CA LEU A 247 0.20 3.86 16.53
C LEU A 247 0.25 2.66 15.58
N VAL A 248 0.40 2.91 14.28
CA VAL A 248 0.55 1.84 13.28
C VAL A 248 1.82 1.01 13.53
N SER A 249 2.94 1.68 13.82
CA SER A 249 4.22 1.03 14.16
C SER A 249 4.10 0.14 15.42
N LEU A 250 3.47 0.64 16.49
CA LEU A 250 3.38 -0.08 17.78
C LEU A 250 2.35 -1.22 17.76
N THR A 251 1.31 -1.10 16.95
CA THR A 251 0.18 -2.05 17.00
C THR A 251 0.24 -3.11 15.92
N GLY A 252 1.09 -2.95 14.90
CA GLY A 252 1.10 -3.81 13.71
C GLY A 252 -0.22 -3.78 12.93
N MET A 253 -1.20 -2.95 13.34
CA MET A 253 -2.56 -2.91 12.77
C MET A 253 -2.63 -2.19 11.41
N GLY A 254 -1.50 -1.77 10.85
CA GLY A 254 -1.41 -0.80 9.75
C GLY A 254 -2.32 -1.09 8.57
N ALA A 255 -2.12 -2.24 7.92
CA ALA A 255 -2.78 -2.52 6.65
C ALA A 255 -4.24 -2.95 6.79
N GLY A 256 -4.57 -3.80 7.79
CA GLY A 256 -5.93 -4.31 7.98
C GLY A 256 -6.91 -3.24 8.46
N PHE A 257 -6.47 -2.38 9.39
CA PHE A 257 -7.28 -1.26 9.85
C PHE A 257 -7.44 -0.18 8.77
N ALA A 258 -6.37 0.13 8.03
CA ALA A 258 -6.44 1.11 6.94
C ALA A 258 -7.41 0.65 5.83
N ASN A 259 -7.29 -0.61 5.38
CA ASN A 259 -8.19 -1.15 4.36
C ASN A 259 -9.65 -1.21 4.85
N GLN A 260 -9.86 -1.63 6.10
CA GLN A 260 -11.19 -1.62 6.70
C GLN A 260 -11.75 -0.20 6.77
N LEU A 261 -10.98 0.80 7.19
CA LEU A 261 -11.43 2.19 7.30
C LEU A 261 -11.82 2.77 5.93
N VAL A 262 -11.02 2.51 4.89
CA VAL A 262 -11.24 3.01 3.53
C VAL A 262 -12.41 2.33 2.83
N SER A 263 -12.66 1.04 3.09
CA SER A 263 -13.80 0.29 2.54
C SER A 263 -15.07 0.34 3.40
N HIS A 264 -15.03 0.95 4.60
CA HIS A 264 -16.18 0.97 5.49
C HIS A 264 -17.22 2.00 5.07
N TRP A 265 -18.49 1.60 5.08
CA TRP A 265 -19.58 2.49 4.67
C TRP A 265 -19.75 3.71 5.58
N VAL A 266 -19.56 3.56 6.90
CA VAL A 266 -19.73 4.68 7.85
C VAL A 266 -18.78 5.85 7.56
N PRO A 267 -17.44 5.68 7.51
CA PRO A 267 -16.53 6.75 7.11
C PRO A 267 -16.84 7.31 5.72
N ASN A 268 -17.08 6.45 4.72
CA ASN A 268 -17.39 6.90 3.35
C ASN A 268 -18.68 7.73 3.29
N LEU A 269 -19.72 7.35 4.04
CA LEU A 269 -20.98 8.10 4.10
C LEU A 269 -20.81 9.43 4.84
N ILE A 270 -20.05 9.45 5.94
CA ILE A 270 -19.70 10.69 6.65
C ILE A 270 -18.93 11.62 5.72
N PHE A 271 -17.94 11.11 4.98
CA PHE A 271 -17.17 11.90 4.03
C PHE A 271 -18.04 12.38 2.88
N PHE A 272 -18.90 11.54 2.30
CA PHE A 272 -19.86 11.97 1.28
C PHE A 272 -20.71 13.16 1.78
N LEU A 273 -21.34 13.03 2.94
CA LEU A 273 -22.17 14.09 3.53
C LEU A 273 -21.37 15.36 3.85
N LEU A 274 -20.14 15.21 4.35
CA LEU A 274 -19.23 16.31 4.61
C LEU A 274 -18.86 17.07 3.33
N PHE A 275 -18.53 16.35 2.24
CA PHE A 275 -18.24 16.95 0.94
C PHE A 275 -19.48 17.66 0.37
N MET A 276 -20.67 17.09 0.52
CA MET A 276 -21.93 17.75 0.11
C MET A 276 -22.17 19.04 0.91
N ALA A 277 -21.92 19.02 2.23
CA ALA A 277 -22.05 20.19 3.08
C ALA A 277 -21.04 21.29 2.72
N PHE A 278 -19.78 20.94 2.45
CA PHE A 278 -18.78 21.90 2.00
C PHE A 278 -19.07 22.46 0.61
N ALA A 279 -19.50 21.62 -0.33
CA ALA A 279 -19.92 22.08 -1.66
C ALA A 279 -21.09 23.06 -1.56
N ALA A 280 -22.11 22.75 -0.74
CA ALA A 280 -23.23 23.65 -0.47
C ALA A 280 -22.78 24.99 0.16
N SER A 281 -21.81 24.94 1.08
CA SER A 281 -21.24 26.16 1.67
C SER A 281 -20.52 27.02 0.63
N PHE A 282 -19.79 26.39 -0.28
CA PHE A 282 -19.07 27.05 -1.38
C PHE A 282 -19.94 27.63 -2.47
N PHE A 283 -21.12 27.04 -2.72
CA PHE A 283 -22.14 27.67 -3.55
C PHE A 283 -22.87 28.83 -2.85
N GLY A 284 -22.57 29.09 -1.58
CA GLY A 284 -23.15 30.19 -0.81
C GLY A 284 -24.51 29.87 -0.21
N LEU A 285 -24.88 28.60 -0.04
CA LEU A 285 -26.13 28.22 0.62
C LEU A 285 -26.10 28.59 2.12
N PHE A 286 -24.94 28.44 2.75
CA PHE A 286 -24.64 28.88 4.12
C PHE A 286 -23.13 29.08 4.26
N GLU A 287 -22.69 30.07 5.03
CA GLU A 287 -21.27 30.19 5.38
C GLU A 287 -20.98 29.30 6.60
N ILE A 288 -19.98 28.43 6.53
CA ILE A 288 -19.46 27.70 7.72
C ILE A 288 -18.64 28.70 8.53
N THR A 289 -19.32 29.63 9.18
CA THR A 289 -18.75 30.44 10.26
C THR A 289 -19.08 29.75 11.56
N LEU A 290 -18.08 29.61 12.45
CA LEU A 290 -18.32 29.17 13.82
C LEU A 290 -19.46 30.03 14.41
N PRO A 291 -20.55 29.43 14.92
CA PRO A 291 -21.65 30.20 15.49
C PRO A 291 -21.09 31.15 16.55
N SER A 292 -21.54 32.40 16.53
CA SER A 292 -20.99 33.47 17.36
C SER A 292 -20.95 33.11 18.84
N SER A 293 -21.87 32.27 19.31
CA SER A 293 -21.95 31.73 20.68
C SER A 293 -20.84 30.71 21.02
N LEU A 294 -20.39 29.90 20.07
CA LEU A 294 -19.25 29.00 20.25
C LEU A 294 -17.94 29.79 20.14
N SER A 295 -17.86 30.71 19.17
CA SER A 295 -16.69 31.60 19.03
C SER A 295 -16.49 32.49 20.25
N THR A 296 -17.55 33.09 20.84
CA THR A 296 -17.44 33.91 22.06
C THR A 296 -17.19 33.09 23.32
N LYS A 297 -17.72 31.87 23.43
CA LYS A 297 -17.39 30.96 24.56
C LYS A 297 -15.93 30.51 24.49
N THR A 298 -15.45 30.15 23.31
CA THR A 298 -14.04 29.83 23.09
C THR A 298 -13.15 31.06 23.24
N ASP A 299 -13.58 32.27 22.83
CA ASP A 299 -12.84 33.53 23.05
C ASP A 299 -12.76 33.89 24.54
N SER A 300 -13.84 33.75 25.31
CA SER A 300 -13.83 34.00 26.76
C SER A 300 -12.90 33.04 27.54
N GLN A 301 -12.61 31.87 26.96
CA GLN A 301 -11.60 30.92 27.46
C GLN A 301 -10.21 31.13 26.85
N ALA A 302 -10.11 31.72 25.66
CA ALA A 302 -8.85 32.05 25.00
C ALA A 302 -8.19 33.30 25.60
N ASP A 303 -8.98 34.27 26.09
CA ASP A 303 -8.50 35.48 26.80
C ASP A 303 -7.82 35.17 28.15
N ARG A 304 -7.87 33.92 28.63
CA ARG A 304 -7.11 33.44 29.79
C ARG A 304 -5.79 32.72 29.45
N GLY A 305 -5.33 32.79 28.19
CA GLY A 305 -4.02 32.25 27.77
C GLY A 305 -4.05 30.80 27.25
N GLY A 306 -5.09 30.42 26.50
CA GLY A 306 -5.32 29.02 26.14
C GLY A 306 -4.78 28.58 24.78
N PHE A 307 -3.58 27.98 24.75
CA PHE A 307 -3.05 27.18 23.62
C PHE A 307 -3.98 26.05 23.16
N ILE A 308 -4.97 25.71 23.99
CA ILE A 308 -5.98 24.69 23.75
C ILE A 308 -6.84 24.98 22.50
N GLY A 309 -7.08 26.26 22.17
CA GLY A 309 -7.83 26.63 20.97
C GLY A 309 -7.10 26.25 19.68
N SER A 310 -5.78 26.48 19.63
CA SER A 310 -4.93 26.05 18.52
C SER A 310 -4.93 24.53 18.35
N PHE A 311 -4.85 23.78 19.45
CA PHE A 311 -4.87 22.31 19.41
C PHE A 311 -6.18 21.76 18.82
N PHE A 312 -7.35 22.23 19.27
CA PHE A 312 -8.64 21.77 18.73
C PHE A 312 -8.84 22.14 17.26
N MET A 313 -8.34 23.29 16.82
CA MET A 313 -8.34 23.67 15.40
C MET A 313 -7.44 22.75 14.58
N ALA A 314 -6.25 22.41 15.08
CA ALA A 314 -5.34 21.46 14.43
C ALA A 314 -5.98 20.07 14.34
N LEU A 315 -6.62 19.60 15.41
CA LEU A 315 -7.36 18.33 15.43
C LEU A 315 -8.47 18.29 14.38
N THR A 316 -9.26 19.37 14.29
CA THR A 316 -10.33 19.48 13.29
C THR A 316 -9.76 19.44 11.87
N LEU A 317 -8.67 20.17 11.61
CA LEU A 317 -7.99 20.17 10.32
C LEU A 317 -7.47 18.76 9.96
N VAL A 318 -6.83 18.06 10.90
CA VAL A 318 -6.31 16.68 10.68
C VAL A 318 -7.45 15.72 10.37
N ILE A 319 -8.54 15.73 11.14
CA ILE A 319 -9.70 14.85 10.91
C ILE A 319 -10.31 15.05 9.52
N VAL A 320 -10.49 16.31 9.11
CA VAL A 320 -11.09 16.64 7.80
C VAL A 320 -10.11 16.38 6.66
N SER A 321 -8.82 16.63 6.86
CA SER A 321 -7.79 16.38 5.84
C SER A 321 -7.50 14.89 5.64
N LEU A 322 -7.60 14.06 6.69
CA LEU A 322 -7.49 12.60 6.56
C LEU A 322 -8.51 12.02 5.57
N SER A 323 -9.68 12.66 5.40
CA SER A 323 -10.68 12.23 4.42
C SER A 323 -10.17 12.33 2.98
N CYS A 324 -9.46 13.40 2.64
CA CYS A 324 -9.01 13.67 1.26
C CYS A 324 -7.56 13.24 1.01
N VAL A 325 -6.73 13.21 2.05
CA VAL A 325 -5.34 12.76 1.96
C VAL A 325 -5.17 11.31 2.41
N GLY A 326 -6.24 10.66 2.87
CA GLY A 326 -6.29 9.27 3.30
C GLY A 326 -5.64 8.27 2.34
N PRO A 327 -5.85 8.35 1.02
CA PRO A 327 -5.16 7.46 0.08
C PRO A 327 -3.63 7.64 0.07
N ILE A 328 -3.15 8.88 0.20
CA ILE A 328 -1.71 9.20 0.23
C ILE A 328 -1.12 8.70 1.56
N VAL A 329 -1.78 9.02 2.67
CA VAL A 329 -1.39 8.56 4.02
C VAL A 329 -1.41 7.03 4.09
N GLY A 330 -2.44 6.40 3.53
CA GLY A 330 -2.56 4.94 3.46
C GLY A 330 -1.45 4.30 2.65
N ALA A 331 -1.12 4.84 1.47
CA ALA A 331 -0.01 4.34 0.65
C ALA A 331 1.34 4.43 1.39
N ILE A 332 1.61 5.55 2.07
CA ILE A 332 2.83 5.72 2.86
C ILE A 332 2.85 4.74 4.04
N LEU A 333 1.73 4.55 4.73
CA LEU A 333 1.65 3.62 5.88
C LEU A 333 1.79 2.16 5.45
N VAL A 334 1.24 1.76 4.31
CA VAL A 334 1.35 0.40 3.76
C VAL A 334 2.78 0.12 3.31
N GLU A 335 3.39 1.03 2.55
CA GLU A 335 4.80 0.94 2.14
C GLU A 335 5.76 0.98 3.34
N ALA A 336 5.36 1.67 4.42
CA ALA A 336 6.15 1.71 5.63
C ALA A 336 5.99 0.46 6.51
N ALA A 337 4.89 -0.29 6.35
CA ALA A 337 4.63 -1.49 7.14
C ALA A 337 5.56 -2.65 6.74
N SER A 338 6.12 -2.63 5.54
CA SER A 338 7.07 -3.63 5.02
C SER A 338 8.54 -3.37 5.39
N GLY A 339 8.86 -2.34 6.20
CA GLY A 339 10.23 -1.98 6.58
C GLY A 339 10.46 -1.90 8.09
N LEU A 340 11.68 -1.47 8.50
CA LEU A 340 12.06 -1.25 9.91
C LEU A 340 10.92 -0.60 10.72
N GLY A 341 10.71 -1.01 11.96
CA GLY A 341 9.58 -0.58 12.80
C GLY A 341 9.39 0.94 12.94
N LEU A 342 10.42 1.76 12.69
CA LEU A 342 10.33 3.23 12.72
C LEU A 342 9.93 3.88 11.38
N LYS A 343 9.91 3.15 10.25
CA LYS A 343 9.58 3.66 8.91
C LYS A 343 8.19 4.34 8.87
N PRO A 344 7.11 3.80 9.49
CA PRO A 344 5.80 4.47 9.49
C PRO A 344 5.79 5.82 10.21
N LEU A 345 6.56 5.91 11.30
CA LEU A 345 6.72 7.15 12.06
C LEU A 345 7.48 8.20 11.24
N ILE A 346 8.59 7.82 10.60
CA ILE A 346 9.40 8.72 9.76
C ILE A 346 8.57 9.24 8.57
N GLY A 347 7.81 8.36 7.91
CA GLY A 347 6.94 8.74 6.78
C GLY A 347 5.86 9.72 7.20
N MET A 348 5.14 9.44 8.30
CA MET A 348 4.10 10.35 8.81
C MET A 348 4.67 11.66 9.35
N PHE A 349 5.87 11.63 9.94
CA PHE A 349 6.58 12.83 10.35
C PHE A 349 6.94 13.71 9.14
N GLY A 350 7.53 13.14 8.09
CA GLY A 350 7.85 13.86 6.86
C GLY A 350 6.62 14.45 6.17
N PHE A 351 5.57 13.64 6.04
CA PHE A 351 4.28 14.07 5.48
C PHE A 351 3.68 15.25 6.29
N SER A 352 3.62 15.11 7.62
CA SER A 352 2.99 16.11 8.48
C SER A 352 3.81 17.39 8.62
N LEU A 353 5.14 17.31 8.52
CA LEU A 353 6.01 18.47 8.47
C LEU A 353 5.74 19.30 7.20
N ALA A 354 5.71 18.65 6.03
CA ALA A 354 5.38 19.32 4.77
C ALA A 354 4.00 19.98 4.81
N PHE A 355 3.03 19.29 5.41
CA PHE A 355 1.66 19.78 5.56
C PHE A 355 1.57 20.96 6.55
N ALA A 356 2.25 20.89 7.70
CA ALA A 356 2.16 21.90 8.75
C ALA A 356 2.87 23.21 8.42
N ILE A 357 3.96 23.17 7.63
CA ILE A 357 4.79 24.35 7.32
C ILE A 357 3.96 25.47 6.69
N PRO A 358 3.22 25.27 5.57
CA PRO A 358 2.48 26.36 4.94
C PRO A 358 1.38 26.93 5.82
N PHE A 359 0.63 26.09 6.54
CA PHE A 359 -0.40 26.54 7.45
C PHE A 359 0.16 27.35 8.63
N THR A 360 1.27 26.91 9.21
CA THR A 360 1.96 27.64 10.29
C THR A 360 2.49 28.97 9.78
N LEU A 361 3.05 29.00 8.57
CA LEU A 361 3.55 30.21 7.93
C LEU A 361 2.43 31.24 7.68
N PHE A 362 1.29 30.79 7.15
CA PHE A 362 0.12 31.64 6.96
C PHE A 362 -0.48 32.15 8.28
N ALA A 363 -0.38 31.37 9.35
CA ALA A 363 -0.79 31.80 10.69
C ALA A 363 0.19 32.83 11.31
N ILE A 364 1.50 32.71 11.06
CA ILE A 364 2.53 33.67 11.54
C ILE A 364 2.47 34.99 10.77
N PHE A 365 2.19 34.94 9.47
CA PHE A 365 2.11 36.11 8.60
C PHE A 365 0.70 36.34 8.04
N PRO A 366 -0.32 36.67 8.88
CA PRO A 366 -1.67 36.94 8.38
C PRO A 366 -1.73 38.11 7.40
N SER A 367 -0.75 39.01 7.46
CA SER A 367 -0.60 40.15 6.56
C SER A 367 -0.25 39.78 5.11
N TRP A 368 0.32 38.59 4.85
CA TRP A 368 0.49 38.09 3.48
C TRP A 368 -0.86 37.84 2.82
N MET A 369 -1.86 37.40 3.59
CA MET A 369 -3.21 37.22 3.09
C MET A 369 -3.94 38.56 2.88
N GLN A 370 -3.61 39.59 3.68
CA GLN A 370 -4.11 40.95 3.47
C GLN A 370 -3.55 41.63 2.19
N LYS A 371 -2.42 41.13 1.66
CA LYS A 371 -1.83 41.57 0.38
C LYS A 371 -2.38 40.82 -0.83
N LEU A 372 -3.06 39.69 -0.62
CA LEU A 372 -3.86 39.09 -1.68
C LEU A 372 -5.02 40.03 -2.00
N PRO A 373 -5.36 40.22 -3.29
CA PRO A 373 -6.39 41.18 -3.70
C PRO A 373 -7.66 40.93 -2.88
N LYS A 374 -8.12 41.98 -2.18
CA LYS A 374 -9.29 41.93 -1.28
C LYS A 374 -10.40 41.14 -1.96
N SER A 375 -10.82 40.06 -1.32
CA SER A 375 -12.00 39.21 -1.56
C SER A 375 -12.96 39.70 -2.65
N GLY A 376 -12.49 39.79 -3.89
CA GLY A 376 -13.28 40.25 -5.02
C GLY A 376 -14.11 39.10 -5.58
N GLY A 377 -14.81 39.34 -6.69
CA GLY A 377 -15.51 38.28 -7.43
C GLY A 377 -14.63 37.09 -7.83
N TRP A 378 -13.30 37.28 -7.89
CA TRP A 378 -12.35 36.20 -8.13
C TRP A 378 -12.32 35.14 -7.01
N LEU A 379 -12.24 35.54 -5.73
CA LEU A 379 -12.23 34.57 -4.62
C LEU A 379 -13.56 33.83 -4.53
N ASN A 380 -14.66 34.52 -4.81
CA ASN A 380 -15.96 33.86 -4.91
C ASN A 380 -16.02 32.87 -6.08
N SER A 381 -15.42 33.22 -7.21
CA SER A 381 -15.31 32.30 -8.34
C SER A 381 -14.49 31.06 -8.01
N VAL A 382 -13.40 31.19 -7.26
CA VAL A 382 -12.61 30.05 -6.79
C VAL A 382 -13.44 29.15 -5.87
N LYS A 383 -14.21 29.71 -4.93
CA LYS A 383 -15.11 28.92 -4.06
C LYS A 383 -16.09 28.09 -4.88
N ILE A 384 -16.77 28.69 -5.85
CA ILE A 384 -17.77 27.99 -6.68
C ILE A 384 -17.13 26.89 -7.52
N VAL A 385 -15.96 27.15 -8.13
CA VAL A 385 -15.21 26.13 -8.88
C VAL A 385 -14.84 24.95 -7.96
N LEU A 386 -14.31 25.23 -6.77
CA LEU A 386 -14.00 24.20 -5.78
C LEU A 386 -15.27 23.48 -5.29
N GLY A 387 -16.41 24.16 -5.21
CA GLY A 387 -17.71 23.56 -4.87
C GLY A 387 -18.13 22.48 -5.86
N PHE A 388 -18.01 22.75 -7.17
CA PHE A 388 -18.28 21.74 -8.20
C PHE A 388 -17.31 20.55 -8.13
N ILE A 389 -16.02 20.82 -7.91
CA ILE A 389 -15.00 19.77 -7.74
C ILE A 389 -15.32 18.91 -6.52
N MET A 390 -15.63 19.52 -5.37
CA MET A 390 -16.02 18.83 -4.14
C MET A 390 -17.27 17.97 -4.35
N LEU A 391 -18.25 18.44 -5.13
CA LEU A 391 -19.44 17.66 -5.44
C LEU A 391 -19.07 16.40 -6.25
N ALA A 392 -18.25 16.53 -7.28
CA ALA A 392 -17.78 15.39 -8.09
C ALA A 392 -16.97 14.38 -7.26
N PHE A 393 -16.01 14.84 -6.46
CA PHE A 393 -15.20 13.96 -5.60
C PHE A 393 -16.02 13.32 -4.47
N GLY A 394 -17.06 14.00 -3.96
CA GLY A 394 -17.97 13.43 -2.98
C GLY A 394 -18.65 12.16 -3.50
N LEU A 395 -19.06 12.13 -4.77
CA LEU A 395 -19.68 10.97 -5.40
C LEU A 395 -18.80 9.72 -5.35
N LYS A 396 -17.47 9.86 -5.34
CA LYS A 396 -16.54 8.73 -5.21
C LYS A 396 -16.81 7.95 -3.92
N PHE A 397 -16.95 8.65 -2.79
CA PHE A 397 -17.19 8.00 -1.50
C PHE A 397 -18.54 7.30 -1.47
N LEU A 398 -19.57 7.90 -2.07
CA LEU A 398 -20.87 7.24 -2.23
C LEU A 398 -20.77 5.99 -3.11
N SER A 399 -19.98 6.06 -4.20
CA SER A 399 -19.74 4.93 -5.10
C SER A 399 -19.00 3.78 -4.42
N THR A 400 -18.06 4.06 -3.52
CA THR A 400 -17.41 3.02 -2.69
C THR A 400 -18.43 2.27 -1.84
N VAL A 401 -19.41 2.98 -1.25
CA VAL A 401 -20.49 2.35 -0.47
C VAL A 401 -21.38 1.49 -1.35
N ASP A 402 -21.77 2.02 -2.51
CA ASP A 402 -22.62 1.33 -3.49
C ASP A 402 -22.01 -0.01 -3.95
N GLN A 403 -20.71 0.00 -4.27
CA GLN A 403 -19.95 -1.18 -4.71
C GLN A 403 -19.73 -2.19 -3.56
N ALA A 404 -19.37 -1.74 -2.37
CA ALA A 404 -19.11 -2.63 -1.25
C ALA A 404 -20.37 -3.34 -0.69
N TYR A 405 -21.55 -2.84 -1.03
CA TYR A 405 -22.85 -3.38 -0.58
C TYR A 405 -23.72 -3.90 -1.72
N HIS A 406 -23.21 -3.90 -2.97
CA HIS A 406 -23.94 -4.36 -4.15
C HIS A 406 -25.32 -3.70 -4.32
N ILE A 407 -25.43 -2.40 -3.98
CA ILE A 407 -26.71 -1.66 -4.03
C ILE A 407 -27.12 -1.42 -5.49
N GLY A 408 -26.14 -1.18 -6.37
CA GLY A 408 -26.36 -0.95 -7.80
C GLY A 408 -27.09 0.36 -8.13
N PHE A 409 -27.21 1.27 -7.17
CA PHE A 409 -27.86 2.57 -7.38
C PHE A 409 -26.95 3.51 -8.16
N LEU A 410 -25.65 3.51 -7.87
CA LEU A 410 -24.65 4.39 -8.48
C LEU A 410 -23.72 3.63 -9.44
N GLY A 411 -24.33 2.92 -10.39
CA GLY A 411 -23.62 2.27 -11.49
C GLY A 411 -22.80 3.25 -12.35
N ARG A 412 -21.90 2.72 -13.17
CA ARG A 412 -20.94 3.50 -13.97
C ARG A 412 -21.61 4.57 -14.83
N GLU A 413 -22.74 4.26 -15.46
CA GLU A 413 -23.52 5.17 -16.30
C GLU A 413 -24.06 6.37 -15.53
N LEU A 414 -24.67 6.15 -14.36
CA LEU A 414 -25.23 7.22 -13.53
C LEU A 414 -24.11 8.05 -12.94
N TYR A 415 -23.03 7.41 -12.48
CA TYR A 415 -21.85 8.08 -11.97
C TYR A 415 -21.24 9.03 -13.00
N LEU A 416 -21.02 8.55 -14.24
CA LEU A 416 -20.50 9.36 -15.33
C LEU A 416 -21.48 10.45 -15.76
N ALA A 417 -22.78 10.17 -15.81
CA ALA A 417 -23.81 11.17 -16.14
C ALA A 417 -23.82 12.33 -15.13
N LEU A 418 -23.74 12.03 -13.83
CA LEU A 418 -23.64 13.04 -12.78
C LEU A 418 -22.35 13.86 -12.93
N TRP A 419 -21.20 13.21 -13.16
CA TRP A 419 -19.95 13.90 -13.42
C TRP A 419 -20.04 14.84 -14.63
N ILE A 420 -20.54 14.34 -15.76
CA ILE A 420 -20.74 15.15 -16.97
C ILE A 420 -21.63 16.36 -16.68
N ALA A 421 -22.76 16.17 -15.98
CA ALA A 421 -23.65 17.26 -15.62
C ALA A 421 -22.96 18.32 -14.74
N ILE A 422 -22.19 17.89 -13.72
CA ILE A 422 -21.42 18.77 -12.83
C ILE A 422 -20.40 19.59 -13.60
N PHE A 423 -19.61 18.95 -14.48
CA PHE A 423 -18.57 19.64 -15.24
C PHE A 423 -19.15 20.54 -16.35
N ILE A 424 -20.30 20.18 -16.95
CA ILE A 424 -21.03 21.09 -17.85
C ILE A 424 -21.51 22.33 -17.09
N LEU A 425 -22.10 22.18 -15.90
CA LEU A 425 -22.51 23.31 -15.06
C LEU A 425 -21.32 24.19 -14.67
N LEU A 426 -20.18 23.58 -14.34
CA LEU A 426 -18.92 24.29 -14.09
C LEU A 426 -18.46 25.07 -15.33
N GLY A 427 -18.48 24.46 -16.52
CA GLY A 427 -18.14 25.13 -17.78
C GLY A 427 -19.06 26.32 -18.08
N MET A 428 -20.37 26.15 -17.90
CA MET A 428 -21.37 27.21 -18.07
C MET A 428 -21.20 28.34 -17.03
N TYR A 429 -20.85 28.00 -15.80
CA TYR A 429 -20.48 28.96 -14.76
C TYR A 429 -19.25 29.77 -15.15
N LEU A 430 -18.21 29.12 -15.68
CA LEU A 430 -16.99 29.79 -16.11
C LEU A 430 -17.19 30.66 -17.35
N LEU A 431 -18.12 30.31 -18.24
CA LEU A 431 -18.60 31.17 -19.33
C LEU A 431 -19.41 32.37 -18.84
N GLY A 432 -19.74 32.45 -17.55
CA GLY A 432 -20.52 33.54 -16.96
C GLY A 432 -22.02 33.44 -17.22
N LYS A 433 -22.51 32.30 -17.73
CA LYS A 433 -23.95 32.04 -17.98
C LYS A 433 -24.72 31.74 -16.70
N ILE A 434 -24.07 31.11 -15.73
CA ILE A 434 -24.59 30.87 -14.38
C ILE A 434 -23.91 31.85 -13.42
N ARG A 435 -24.67 32.47 -12.53
CA ARG A 435 -24.16 33.36 -11.48
C ARG A 435 -24.80 32.97 -10.14
N PHE A 436 -23.99 32.87 -9.10
CA PHE A 436 -24.47 32.63 -7.74
C PHE A 436 -24.64 33.95 -7.00
N LYS A 437 -25.37 33.94 -5.87
CA LYS A 437 -25.69 35.16 -5.08
C LYS A 437 -24.46 35.96 -4.64
N LEU A 438 -23.32 35.30 -4.51
CA LEU A 438 -22.07 35.88 -4.02
C LEU A 438 -21.19 36.43 -5.16
N ASP A 439 -21.59 36.30 -6.44
CA ASP A 439 -20.81 36.73 -7.60
C ASP A 439 -21.03 38.19 -7.99
N SER A 440 -19.96 38.84 -8.42
CA SER A 440 -20.01 40.15 -9.09
C SER A 440 -20.35 40.00 -10.57
N PRO A 441 -21.09 40.95 -11.18
CA PRO A 441 -21.34 40.94 -12.62
C PRO A 441 -20.03 41.07 -13.41
N MET A 442 -19.93 40.34 -14.52
CA MET A 442 -18.76 40.36 -15.40
C MET A 442 -19.18 40.77 -16.81
N GLU A 443 -18.44 41.73 -17.38
CA GLU A 443 -18.62 42.24 -18.75
C GLU A 443 -17.84 41.44 -19.79
N SER A 444 -16.72 40.81 -19.43
CA SER A 444 -15.89 40.03 -20.36
C SER A 444 -15.25 38.80 -19.70
N ILE A 445 -14.95 37.79 -20.52
CA ILE A 445 -14.27 36.56 -20.09
C ILE A 445 -12.76 36.77 -20.22
N GLY A 446 -12.04 36.74 -19.10
CA GLY A 446 -10.57 36.83 -19.11
C GLY A 446 -9.90 35.59 -19.71
N PHE A 447 -8.70 35.77 -20.27
CA PHE A 447 -7.92 34.72 -20.94
C PHE A 447 -7.77 33.42 -20.13
N PHE A 448 -7.37 33.51 -18.86
CA PHE A 448 -7.21 32.33 -17.99
C PHE A 448 -8.53 31.58 -17.75
N ARG A 449 -9.65 32.31 -17.66
CA ARG A 449 -10.98 31.69 -17.50
C ARG A 449 -11.39 30.96 -18.77
N LEU A 450 -11.07 31.51 -19.94
CA LEU A 450 -11.31 30.86 -21.23
C LEU A 450 -10.52 29.56 -21.38
N ILE A 451 -9.24 29.52 -20.99
CA ILE A 451 -8.45 28.27 -20.98
C ILE A 451 -9.11 27.23 -20.08
N LEU A 452 -9.56 27.62 -18.89
CA LEU A 452 -10.21 26.72 -17.94
C LEU A 452 -11.55 26.19 -18.50
N VAL A 453 -12.33 27.03 -19.18
CA VAL A 453 -13.54 26.62 -19.91
C VAL A 453 -13.21 25.54 -20.95
N ILE A 454 -12.19 25.77 -21.79
CA ILE A 454 -11.79 24.82 -22.82
C ILE A 454 -11.38 23.49 -22.19
N PHE A 455 -10.60 23.52 -21.12
CA PHE A 455 -10.18 22.31 -20.40
C PHE A 455 -11.37 21.54 -19.80
N VAL A 456 -12.31 22.24 -19.17
CA VAL A 456 -13.51 21.63 -18.58
C VAL A 456 -14.40 20.99 -19.64
N PHE A 457 -14.64 21.65 -20.77
CA PHE A 457 -15.43 21.06 -21.86
C PHE A 457 -14.69 19.93 -22.58
N ALA A 458 -13.37 20.03 -22.75
CA ALA A 458 -12.57 18.93 -23.27
C ALA A 458 -12.64 17.70 -22.34
N PHE A 459 -12.62 17.92 -21.02
CA PHE A 459 -12.81 16.87 -20.03
C PHE A 459 -14.21 16.24 -20.10
N VAL A 460 -15.27 17.05 -20.28
CA VAL A 460 -16.63 16.53 -20.53
C VAL A 460 -16.66 15.65 -21.78
N VAL A 461 -16.09 16.11 -22.88
CA VAL A 461 -16.03 15.34 -24.14
C VAL A 461 -15.25 14.03 -23.94
N TYR A 462 -14.17 14.03 -23.15
CA TYR A 462 -13.43 12.83 -22.78
C TYR A 462 -14.27 11.81 -21.98
N LEU A 463 -15.20 12.26 -21.13
CA LEU A 463 -16.06 11.38 -20.33
C LEU A 463 -17.20 10.73 -21.12
N ILE A 464 -17.72 11.39 -22.17
CA ILE A 464 -18.88 10.93 -22.95
C ILE A 464 -18.70 9.49 -23.47
N PRO A 465 -17.58 9.10 -24.12
CA PRO A 465 -17.35 7.73 -24.55
C PRO A 465 -17.45 6.69 -23.42
N GLY A 466 -17.15 7.08 -22.18
CA GLY A 466 -17.26 6.20 -21.02
C GLY A 466 -18.68 5.74 -20.74
N MET A 467 -19.69 6.56 -21.06
CA MET A 467 -21.11 6.18 -20.95
C MET A 467 -21.51 5.08 -21.96
N PHE A 468 -20.69 4.85 -22.99
CA PHE A 468 -20.91 3.86 -24.02
C PHE A 468 -19.98 2.64 -23.90
N GLY A 469 -19.22 2.54 -22.81
CA GLY A 469 -18.36 1.39 -22.52
C GLY A 469 -16.87 1.65 -22.69
N ALA A 470 -16.44 2.87 -23.08
CA ALA A 470 -15.02 3.18 -23.17
C ALA A 470 -14.32 3.06 -21.80
N PRO A 471 -13.10 2.48 -21.72
CA PRO A 471 -12.45 2.16 -20.45
C PRO A 471 -12.08 3.37 -19.59
N LEU A 472 -11.81 4.53 -20.19
CA LEU A 472 -11.34 5.74 -19.49
C LEU A 472 -10.13 5.48 -18.58
N LYS A 473 -9.05 4.91 -19.15
CA LYS A 473 -7.85 4.43 -18.43
C LYS A 473 -7.25 5.46 -17.47
N GLY A 474 -7.33 6.76 -17.77
CA GLY A 474 -6.79 7.83 -16.91
C GLY A 474 -7.59 8.08 -15.63
N LEU A 475 -8.85 7.66 -15.58
CA LEU A 475 -9.77 7.87 -14.47
C LEU A 475 -10.20 6.55 -13.79
N SER A 476 -9.60 5.42 -14.16
CA SER A 476 -10.05 4.09 -13.73
C SER A 476 -10.08 3.92 -12.20
N GLY A 477 -9.15 4.54 -11.48
CA GLY A 477 -9.14 4.53 -10.00
C GLY A 477 -10.24 5.36 -9.34
N LEU A 478 -10.97 6.19 -10.11
CA LEU A 478 -12.02 7.09 -9.61
C LEU A 478 -13.43 6.74 -10.09
N ILE A 479 -13.55 5.85 -11.08
CA ILE A 479 -14.84 5.47 -11.68
C ILE A 479 -15.22 4.04 -11.28
N PRO A 480 -16.52 3.71 -11.25
CA PRO A 480 -16.98 2.33 -11.10
C PRO A 480 -16.45 1.42 -12.23
N PRO A 481 -16.25 0.12 -11.95
CA PRO A 481 -15.80 -0.85 -12.96
C PRO A 481 -16.85 -1.00 -14.08
N LYS A 482 -16.39 -1.40 -15.27
CA LYS A 482 -17.27 -1.61 -16.45
C LYS A 482 -18.37 -2.64 -16.19
N THR A 483 -18.12 -3.59 -15.30
CA THR A 483 -19.08 -4.64 -14.92
C THR A 483 -20.38 -4.10 -14.32
N THR A 484 -20.33 -2.93 -13.67
CA THR A 484 -21.53 -2.24 -13.14
C THR A 484 -22.32 -1.49 -14.20
N GLN A 485 -21.88 -1.52 -15.46
CA GLN A 485 -22.51 -0.80 -16.55
C GLN A 485 -23.58 -1.65 -17.23
N SER A 486 -24.83 -1.20 -17.19
CA SER A 486 -25.95 -1.92 -17.82
C SER A 486 -25.95 -1.82 -19.35
N PHE A 487 -25.48 -0.69 -19.90
CA PHE A 487 -25.44 -0.41 -21.33
C PHE A 487 -24.00 -0.33 -21.85
N ASP A 488 -23.58 -1.32 -22.64
CA ASP A 488 -22.25 -1.38 -23.28
C ASP A 488 -22.41 -1.53 -24.80
N LEU A 489 -22.08 -0.47 -25.54
CA LEU A 489 -22.23 -0.44 -26.99
C LEU A 489 -21.24 -1.38 -27.69
N GLU A 490 -20.05 -1.59 -27.12
CA GLU A 490 -19.02 -2.48 -27.65
C GLU A 490 -19.50 -3.94 -27.60
N ARG A 491 -20.14 -4.32 -26.49
CA ARG A 491 -20.78 -5.63 -26.34
C ARG A 491 -21.95 -5.80 -27.31
N ILE A 492 -22.81 -4.78 -27.45
CA ILE A 492 -24.00 -4.84 -28.32
C ILE A 492 -23.61 -4.90 -29.81
N MET A 493 -22.63 -4.11 -30.24
CA MET A 493 -22.17 -4.09 -31.63
C MET A 493 -21.30 -5.31 -31.98
N GLY A 494 -20.47 -5.79 -31.05
CA GLY A 494 -19.63 -6.99 -31.24
C GLY A 494 -20.42 -8.30 -31.29
N GLN A 495 -21.63 -8.34 -30.73
CA GLN A 495 -22.51 -9.51 -30.79
C GLN A 495 -23.25 -9.63 -32.14
N SER A 496 -23.21 -8.61 -33.00
CA SER A 496 -23.93 -8.58 -34.29
C SER A 496 -23.11 -9.05 -35.50
N THR A 497 -21.80 -9.33 -35.35
CA THR A 497 -20.92 -9.67 -36.49
C THR A 497 -20.09 -10.95 -36.34
N VAL A 498 -20.31 -11.78 -35.33
CA VAL A 498 -19.61 -13.06 -35.20
C VAL A 498 -20.59 -14.19 -34.86
N ALA A 499 -21.00 -14.94 -35.88
CA ALA A 499 -21.38 -16.33 -35.69
C ALA A 499 -20.21 -17.03 -35.00
N ALA A 500 -20.48 -17.64 -33.85
CA ALA A 500 -19.49 -18.23 -32.95
C ALA A 500 -18.45 -19.09 -33.68
N SER A 501 -17.22 -18.59 -33.77
CA SER A 501 -16.04 -19.44 -33.78
C SER A 501 -15.74 -19.80 -32.33
N PRO A 502 -15.48 -21.07 -31.97
CA PRO A 502 -15.11 -21.43 -30.62
C PRO A 502 -13.69 -20.91 -30.36
N SER A 503 -13.58 -19.66 -29.89
CA SER A 503 -12.35 -19.18 -29.28
C SER A 503 -12.04 -20.11 -28.12
N ALA A 504 -10.86 -20.73 -28.13
CA ALA A 504 -10.40 -21.66 -27.10
C ALA A 504 -10.75 -21.12 -25.70
N SER A 505 -11.79 -21.69 -25.12
CA SER A 505 -12.27 -21.33 -23.80
C SER A 505 -11.26 -21.86 -22.80
N THR A 506 -10.81 -21.03 -21.87
CA THR A 506 -10.44 -21.51 -20.54
C THR A 506 -11.69 -22.22 -20.02
N SER A 507 -11.78 -23.53 -20.20
CA SER A 507 -12.96 -24.30 -19.82
C SER A 507 -13.00 -24.32 -18.31
N LEU A 508 -13.84 -23.49 -17.69
CA LEU A 508 -14.05 -23.58 -16.25
C LEU A 508 -14.45 -25.02 -15.91
N CYS A 509 -13.77 -25.65 -14.94
CA CYS A 509 -14.03 -27.03 -14.54
C CYS A 509 -15.43 -27.18 -13.90
N GLU A 510 -15.91 -26.11 -13.29
CA GLU A 510 -17.23 -26.03 -12.67
C GLU A 510 -17.73 -24.59 -12.63
N LYS A 511 -19.01 -24.40 -12.29
CA LYS A 511 -19.58 -23.06 -12.14
C LYS A 511 -18.92 -22.34 -10.94
N PRO A 512 -18.31 -21.15 -11.13
CA PRO A 512 -17.71 -20.40 -10.04
C PRO A 512 -18.74 -19.99 -8.99
N LYS A 513 -18.39 -20.12 -7.70
CA LYS A 513 -19.15 -19.53 -6.60
C LYS A 513 -19.08 -18.01 -6.68
N TYR A 514 -20.16 -17.34 -6.26
CA TYR A 514 -20.29 -15.88 -6.22
C TYR A 514 -20.24 -15.19 -7.61
N ASP A 515 -20.45 -15.94 -8.69
CA ASP A 515 -20.45 -15.42 -10.07
C ASP A 515 -21.62 -14.48 -10.39
N ASP A 516 -22.60 -14.41 -9.50
CA ASP A 516 -23.76 -13.51 -9.54
C ASP A 516 -23.46 -12.09 -9.04
N ILE A 517 -22.45 -11.94 -8.17
CA ILE A 517 -22.07 -10.67 -7.53
C ILE A 517 -20.65 -10.23 -7.86
N LEU A 518 -19.75 -11.17 -8.18
CA LEU A 518 -18.35 -10.90 -8.49
C LEU A 518 -18.06 -11.25 -9.95
N HIS A 519 -17.27 -10.39 -10.60
CA HIS A 519 -16.94 -10.51 -12.00
C HIS A 519 -15.48 -10.13 -12.25
N LEU A 520 -14.82 -10.84 -13.17
CA LEU A 520 -13.48 -10.50 -13.65
C LEU A 520 -13.55 -9.46 -14.77
N PRO A 521 -12.55 -8.57 -14.87
CA PRO A 521 -12.50 -7.55 -15.91
C PRO A 521 -12.18 -8.15 -17.29
N HIS A 522 -12.46 -7.37 -18.35
CA HIS A 522 -12.06 -7.66 -19.74
C HIS A 522 -12.53 -9.00 -20.32
N GLY A 523 -13.61 -9.56 -19.78
CA GLY A 523 -14.16 -10.84 -20.24
C GLY A 523 -13.27 -12.04 -19.93
N LEU A 524 -12.36 -11.91 -18.95
CA LEU A 524 -11.65 -13.05 -18.37
C LEU A 524 -12.64 -13.93 -17.59
N GLN A 525 -12.37 -15.24 -17.57
CA GLN A 525 -13.14 -16.23 -16.82
C GLN A 525 -12.24 -16.82 -15.73
N GLY A 526 -12.82 -17.08 -14.56
CA GLY A 526 -12.09 -17.57 -13.40
C GLY A 526 -13.01 -17.71 -12.19
N TYR A 527 -12.40 -17.83 -11.02
CA TYR A 527 -13.06 -18.17 -9.77
C TYR A 527 -12.98 -17.05 -8.74
N PHE A 528 -13.86 -17.11 -7.74
CA PHE A 528 -13.85 -16.22 -6.55
C PHE A 528 -13.71 -17.00 -5.24
N ASP A 529 -13.57 -18.32 -5.33
CA ASP A 529 -13.26 -19.22 -4.22
C ASP A 529 -11.94 -19.93 -4.51
N TYR A 530 -11.00 -19.83 -3.58
CA TYR A 530 -9.65 -20.37 -3.74
C TYR A 530 -9.64 -21.89 -3.94
N GLN A 531 -10.48 -22.64 -3.24
CA GLN A 531 -10.48 -24.09 -3.30
C GLN A 531 -11.02 -24.60 -4.64
N GLN A 532 -12.08 -23.95 -5.17
CA GLN A 532 -12.58 -24.25 -6.52
C GLN A 532 -11.50 -24.00 -7.59
N ALA A 533 -10.80 -22.87 -7.47
CA ALA A 533 -9.76 -22.50 -8.43
C ALA A 533 -8.57 -23.47 -8.40
N LEU A 534 -8.11 -23.83 -7.20
CA LEU A 534 -7.00 -24.76 -7.01
C LEU A 534 -7.34 -26.17 -7.51
N ALA A 535 -8.55 -26.65 -7.25
CA ALA A 535 -9.01 -27.94 -7.77
C ALA A 535 -8.98 -27.96 -9.31
N CYS A 536 -9.46 -26.88 -9.93
CA CYS A 536 -9.45 -26.74 -11.39
C CYS A 536 -8.03 -26.58 -11.96
N ALA A 537 -7.15 -25.85 -11.28
CA ALA A 537 -5.73 -25.71 -11.64
C ALA A 537 -5.03 -27.08 -11.66
N ARG A 538 -5.28 -27.91 -10.63
CA ARG A 538 -4.78 -29.30 -10.56
C ARG A 538 -5.33 -30.17 -11.68
N GLU A 539 -6.64 -30.09 -11.96
CA GLU A 539 -7.29 -30.87 -13.01
C GLU A 539 -6.78 -30.52 -14.42
N GLN A 540 -6.58 -29.23 -14.69
CA GLN A 540 -6.09 -28.76 -15.99
C GLN A 540 -4.57 -28.78 -16.12
N ASN A 541 -3.84 -29.14 -15.06
CA ASN A 541 -2.39 -29.03 -14.97
C ASN A 541 -1.88 -27.65 -15.40
N LYS A 542 -2.49 -26.60 -14.84
CA LYS A 542 -2.13 -25.20 -15.07
C LYS A 542 -1.79 -24.52 -13.76
N PRO A 543 -0.86 -23.54 -13.77
CA PRO A 543 -0.60 -22.74 -12.59
C PRO A 543 -1.81 -21.85 -12.23
N LEU A 544 -1.92 -21.57 -10.94
CA LEU A 544 -2.97 -20.73 -10.36
C LEU A 544 -2.47 -19.29 -10.26
N PHE A 545 -3.18 -18.36 -10.90
CA PHE A 545 -2.99 -16.93 -10.76
C PHE A 545 -3.96 -16.40 -9.70
N VAL A 546 -3.44 -15.96 -8.55
CA VAL A 546 -4.21 -15.43 -7.42
C VAL A 546 -4.10 -13.90 -7.41
N ASP A 547 -5.24 -13.23 -7.56
CA ASP A 547 -5.38 -11.78 -7.46
C ASP A 547 -6.06 -11.38 -6.15
N PHE A 548 -5.31 -10.80 -5.22
CA PHE A 548 -5.87 -10.17 -4.03
C PHE A 548 -6.31 -8.75 -4.35
N VAL A 549 -7.63 -8.58 -4.45
CA VAL A 549 -8.30 -7.37 -4.95
C VAL A 549 -9.31 -6.82 -3.93
N GLY A 550 -9.83 -5.63 -4.18
CA GLY A 550 -10.97 -5.11 -3.41
C GLY A 550 -11.83 -4.14 -4.22
N HIS A 551 -13.11 -4.04 -3.86
CA HIS A 551 -14.08 -3.12 -4.46
C HIS A 551 -13.63 -1.66 -4.36
N ALA A 552 -13.09 -1.29 -3.20
CA ALA A 552 -12.60 0.06 -2.91
C ALA A 552 -11.17 0.32 -3.45
N CYS A 553 -10.50 -0.69 -4.01
CA CYS A 553 -9.10 -0.63 -4.40
C CYS A 553 -8.90 0.17 -5.70
N ALA A 554 -8.54 1.45 -5.58
CA ALA A 554 -8.26 2.30 -6.74
C ALA A 554 -7.05 1.79 -7.56
N ASN A 555 -6.00 1.31 -6.90
CA ASN A 555 -4.79 0.81 -7.57
C ASN A 555 -5.05 -0.48 -8.36
N CYS A 556 -5.94 -1.35 -7.86
CA CYS A 556 -6.38 -2.54 -8.57
C CYS A 556 -7.06 -2.16 -9.89
N LYS A 557 -8.00 -1.21 -9.85
CA LYS A 557 -8.67 -0.67 -11.06
C LYS A 557 -7.69 -0.01 -12.04
N VAL A 558 -6.61 0.58 -11.55
CA VAL A 558 -5.53 1.13 -12.40
C VAL A 558 -4.76 0.01 -13.09
N MET A 559 -4.36 -1.04 -12.35
CA MET A 559 -3.71 -2.22 -12.92
C MET A 559 -4.57 -2.90 -13.97
N GLU A 560 -5.86 -3.12 -13.68
CA GLU A 560 -6.79 -3.72 -14.64
C GLU A 560 -6.83 -2.93 -15.96
N GLN A 561 -6.95 -1.60 -15.89
CA GLN A 561 -7.14 -0.78 -17.09
C GLN A 561 -5.84 -0.42 -17.82
N LYS A 562 -4.69 -0.43 -17.15
CA LYS A 562 -3.39 -0.11 -17.77
C LYS A 562 -2.59 -1.34 -18.18
N VAL A 563 -2.62 -2.38 -17.36
CA VAL A 563 -1.80 -3.59 -17.54
C VAL A 563 -2.66 -4.73 -18.09
N TRP A 564 -3.72 -5.14 -17.39
CA TRP A 564 -4.51 -6.31 -17.81
C TRP A 564 -5.25 -6.10 -19.13
N SER A 565 -5.52 -4.85 -19.52
CA SER A 565 -6.15 -4.56 -20.82
C SER A 565 -5.21 -4.79 -22.02
N ASP A 566 -3.91 -5.00 -21.81
CA ASP A 566 -2.97 -5.28 -22.90
C ASP A 566 -3.25 -6.67 -23.49
N PRO A 567 -3.42 -6.81 -24.82
CA PRO A 567 -3.71 -8.09 -25.45
C PRO A 567 -2.72 -9.21 -25.10
N ARG A 568 -1.43 -8.88 -24.94
CA ARG A 568 -0.37 -9.86 -24.61
C ARG A 568 -0.54 -10.42 -23.20
N VAL A 569 -1.04 -9.61 -22.28
CA VAL A 569 -1.37 -10.03 -20.90
C VAL A 569 -2.66 -10.85 -20.88
N LEU A 570 -3.70 -10.39 -21.60
CA LEU A 570 -4.98 -11.12 -21.71
C LEU A 570 -4.79 -12.52 -22.29
N GLU A 571 -3.95 -12.67 -23.30
CA GLU A 571 -3.66 -13.95 -23.91
C GLU A 571 -3.07 -14.94 -22.91
N ARG A 572 -2.05 -14.53 -22.14
CA ARG A 572 -1.41 -15.35 -21.11
C ARG A 572 -2.37 -15.72 -19.98
N LEU A 573 -3.06 -14.71 -19.43
CA LEU A 573 -4.02 -14.94 -18.34
C LEU A 573 -5.15 -15.90 -18.77
N ARG A 574 -5.62 -15.80 -20.02
CA ARG A 574 -6.69 -16.66 -20.54
C ARG A 574 -6.20 -18.08 -20.84
N ASN A 575 -5.02 -18.22 -21.44
CA ASN A 575 -4.59 -19.51 -21.99
C ASN A 575 -3.76 -20.32 -20.99
N ASP A 576 -2.91 -19.67 -20.21
CA ASP A 576 -1.85 -20.33 -19.46
C ASP A 576 -2.16 -20.48 -17.96
N TYR A 577 -3.10 -19.70 -17.42
CA TYR A 577 -3.44 -19.68 -16.00
C TYR A 577 -4.89 -20.04 -15.71
N VAL A 578 -5.13 -20.61 -14.52
CA VAL A 578 -6.44 -20.56 -13.85
C VAL A 578 -6.46 -19.32 -12.97
N ILE A 579 -7.45 -18.44 -13.16
CA ILE A 579 -7.53 -17.15 -12.46
C ILE A 579 -8.44 -17.30 -11.23
N VAL A 580 -8.00 -16.78 -10.09
CA VAL A 580 -8.85 -16.54 -8.92
C VAL A 580 -8.71 -15.11 -8.42
N ALA A 581 -9.84 -14.41 -8.27
CA ALA A 581 -9.88 -13.08 -7.68
C ALA A 581 -10.45 -13.14 -6.26
N LEU A 582 -9.58 -12.89 -5.27
CA LEU A 582 -9.90 -12.91 -3.85
C LEU A 582 -10.16 -11.49 -3.36
N TYR A 583 -11.44 -11.11 -3.36
CA TYR A 583 -11.88 -9.81 -2.82
C TYR A 583 -11.71 -9.80 -1.31
N VAL A 584 -10.86 -8.91 -0.77
CA VAL A 584 -10.55 -8.82 0.67
C VAL A 584 -11.51 -7.91 1.44
N ASP A 585 -12.24 -7.04 0.75
CA ASP A 585 -13.23 -6.11 1.33
C ASP A 585 -14.69 -6.54 1.07
N GLU A 586 -14.88 -7.76 0.55
CA GLU A 586 -16.21 -8.35 0.29
C GLU A 586 -16.96 -8.67 1.59
N ARG A 587 -18.25 -8.30 1.63
CA ARG A 587 -19.09 -8.34 2.82
C ARG A 587 -20.10 -9.49 2.86
N THR A 588 -20.14 -10.30 1.80
CA THR A 588 -20.95 -11.52 1.73
C THR A 588 -20.68 -12.42 2.93
N LYS A 589 -21.73 -12.72 3.69
CA LYS A 589 -21.65 -13.59 4.88
C LYS A 589 -21.45 -15.03 4.44
N LEU A 590 -20.48 -15.69 5.05
CA LEU A 590 -20.24 -17.12 4.84
C LEU A 590 -21.16 -17.94 5.74
N PRO A 591 -21.57 -19.15 5.31
CA PRO A 591 -22.25 -20.11 6.19
C PRO A 591 -21.34 -20.46 7.38
N GLU A 592 -21.94 -20.80 8.52
CA GLU A 592 -21.18 -21.07 9.78
C GLU A 592 -20.13 -22.18 9.61
N SER A 593 -20.37 -23.14 8.72
CA SER A 593 -19.43 -24.22 8.38
C SER A 593 -18.13 -23.73 7.71
N GLU A 594 -18.14 -22.53 7.13
CA GLU A 594 -16.99 -21.93 6.43
C GLU A 594 -16.33 -20.81 7.24
N TRP A 595 -16.75 -20.59 8.48
CA TRP A 595 -16.11 -19.62 9.35
C TRP A 595 -14.72 -20.10 9.74
N VAL A 596 -13.73 -19.22 9.55
CA VAL A 596 -12.34 -19.49 9.89
C VAL A 596 -11.96 -18.63 11.09
N THR A 597 -11.35 -19.25 12.11
CA THR A 597 -10.73 -18.50 13.20
C THR A 597 -9.29 -18.21 12.82
N SER A 598 -8.93 -16.94 12.78
CA SER A 598 -7.57 -16.51 12.43
C SER A 598 -6.54 -17.06 13.41
N THR A 599 -5.45 -17.58 12.88
CA THR A 599 -4.25 -17.92 13.65
C THR A 599 -3.45 -16.69 14.07
N ILE A 600 -3.68 -15.54 13.43
CA ILE A 600 -2.94 -14.29 13.64
C ILE A 600 -3.59 -13.43 14.73
N ASP A 601 -4.91 -13.21 14.65
CA ASP A 601 -5.63 -12.33 15.59
C ASP A 601 -6.65 -13.03 16.49
N GLY A 602 -6.81 -14.35 16.36
CA GLY A 602 -7.75 -15.17 17.14
C GLY A 602 -9.22 -14.84 16.90
N LYS A 603 -9.55 -14.00 15.90
CA LYS A 603 -10.93 -13.59 15.62
C LYS A 603 -11.57 -14.46 14.54
N VAL A 604 -12.86 -14.67 14.68
CA VAL A 604 -13.68 -15.37 13.69
C VAL A 604 -13.91 -14.49 12.46
N LYS A 605 -13.58 -15.02 11.29
CA LYS A 605 -13.81 -14.43 9.97
C LYS A 605 -15.10 -15.01 9.40
N ASN A 606 -16.15 -14.19 9.42
CA ASN A 606 -17.52 -14.60 9.07
C ASN A 606 -18.01 -14.06 7.71
N THR A 607 -17.14 -13.40 6.96
CA THR A 607 -17.43 -12.86 5.62
C THR A 607 -16.34 -13.26 4.66
N LEU A 608 -16.66 -13.37 3.37
CA LEU A 608 -15.73 -13.78 2.32
C LEU A 608 -14.46 -12.90 2.31
N GLY A 609 -14.63 -11.57 2.38
CA GLY A 609 -13.50 -10.65 2.43
C GLY A 609 -12.59 -10.83 3.65
N LYS A 610 -13.16 -11.08 4.83
CA LYS A 610 -12.36 -11.32 6.03
C LYS A 610 -11.58 -12.63 5.95
N LYS A 611 -12.17 -13.67 5.36
CA LYS A 611 -11.51 -14.95 5.11
C LYS A 611 -10.36 -14.77 4.12
N ASN A 612 -10.59 -14.05 3.03
CA ASN A 612 -9.58 -13.77 2.00
C ASN A 612 -8.44 -12.89 2.53
N ALA A 613 -8.76 -11.84 3.30
CA ALA A 613 -7.77 -10.99 3.95
C ALA A 613 -6.93 -11.78 4.96
N ASP A 614 -7.56 -12.65 5.75
CA ASP A 614 -6.86 -13.51 6.70
C ASP A 614 -5.96 -14.52 6.00
N PHE A 615 -6.41 -15.10 4.88
CA PHE A 615 -5.60 -15.95 4.02
C PHE A 615 -4.38 -15.19 3.46
N GLN A 616 -4.58 -13.96 2.96
CA GLN A 616 -3.49 -13.12 2.46
C GLN A 616 -2.42 -12.88 3.54
N ILE A 617 -2.86 -12.49 4.74
CA ILE A 617 -1.97 -12.17 5.86
C ILE A 617 -1.28 -13.43 6.39
N SER A 618 -2.02 -14.49 6.65
CA SER A 618 -1.47 -15.70 7.26
C SER A 618 -0.54 -16.46 6.33
N ARG A 619 -0.79 -16.44 5.02
CA ARG A 619 0.04 -17.16 4.04
C ARG A 619 1.21 -16.33 3.52
N PHE A 620 1.00 -15.05 3.25
CA PHE A 620 1.99 -14.21 2.56
C PHE A 620 2.53 -13.06 3.40
N ASN A 621 2.04 -12.87 4.63
CA ASN A 621 2.40 -11.76 5.51
C ASN A 621 2.26 -10.37 4.85
N VAL A 622 1.30 -10.24 3.93
CA VAL A 622 0.99 -9.03 3.16
C VAL A 622 -0.50 -8.73 3.29
N ASN A 623 -0.84 -7.44 3.26
CA ASN A 623 -2.23 -6.98 3.33
C ASN A 623 -2.45 -5.71 2.50
N SER A 624 -1.60 -5.53 1.49
CA SER A 624 -1.75 -4.51 0.46
C SER A 624 -2.48 -5.09 -0.75
N GLN A 625 -3.20 -4.23 -1.48
CA GLN A 625 -3.83 -4.58 -2.75
C GLN A 625 -3.55 -3.47 -3.77
N PRO A 626 -3.32 -3.80 -5.06
CA PRO A 626 -3.33 -5.14 -5.64
C PRO A 626 -2.09 -5.95 -5.25
N PHE A 627 -2.27 -7.27 -5.12
CA PHE A 627 -1.19 -8.21 -4.82
C PHE A 627 -1.45 -9.52 -5.57
N TYR A 628 -0.51 -9.92 -6.41
CA TYR A 628 -0.64 -11.04 -7.33
C TYR A 628 0.35 -12.14 -6.98
N VAL A 629 -0.14 -13.38 -6.96
CA VAL A 629 0.65 -14.55 -6.59
C VAL A 629 0.46 -15.65 -7.64
N LEU A 630 1.55 -16.32 -8.01
CA LEU A 630 1.52 -17.48 -8.92
C LEU A 630 1.84 -18.73 -8.10
N LEU A 631 0.91 -19.68 -8.09
CA LEU A 631 1.04 -20.93 -7.35
C LEU A 631 1.02 -22.13 -8.28
N ASP A 632 1.75 -23.18 -7.91
CA ASP A 632 1.66 -24.50 -8.54
C ASP A 632 0.47 -25.31 -7.98
N GLY A 633 0.33 -26.57 -8.43
CA GLY A 633 -0.70 -27.47 -7.93
C GLY A 633 -0.52 -27.86 -6.45
N ASN A 634 0.65 -27.66 -5.86
CA ASN A 634 0.95 -27.95 -4.46
C ASN A 634 0.86 -26.71 -3.56
N GLU A 635 0.40 -25.59 -4.10
CA GLU A 635 0.28 -24.30 -3.39
C GLU A 635 1.65 -23.69 -3.01
N GLU A 636 2.70 -24.08 -3.73
CA GLU A 636 4.03 -23.50 -3.66
C GLU A 636 4.13 -22.26 -4.58
N LEU A 637 4.87 -21.26 -4.10
CA LEU A 637 5.16 -20.05 -4.87
C LEU A 637 6.09 -20.40 -6.03
N LEU A 638 5.65 -20.09 -7.26
CA LEU A 638 6.49 -20.26 -8.44
C LEU A 638 7.58 -19.20 -8.50
N ILE A 639 7.23 -17.95 -8.22
CA ILE A 639 8.14 -16.81 -8.21
C ILE A 639 7.70 -15.80 -7.14
N PRO A 640 8.55 -14.83 -6.76
CA PRO A 640 8.15 -13.75 -5.87
C PRO A 640 6.89 -13.01 -6.35
N ALA A 641 6.03 -12.65 -5.40
CA ALA A 641 4.75 -12.01 -5.68
C ALA A 641 4.90 -10.63 -6.34
N TYR A 642 3.92 -10.24 -7.14
CA TYR A 642 3.88 -8.95 -7.83
C TYR A 642 2.92 -7.99 -7.14
N SER A 643 3.32 -6.73 -6.98
CA SER A 643 2.51 -5.68 -6.33
C SER A 643 2.10 -4.59 -7.34
N PHE A 644 1.70 -3.41 -6.87
CA PHE A 644 1.33 -2.32 -7.78
C PHE A 644 2.51 -1.82 -8.62
N ASN A 645 2.53 -2.15 -9.91
CA ASN A 645 3.43 -1.58 -10.92
C ASN A 645 2.72 -1.56 -12.28
N THR A 646 2.59 -0.38 -12.90
CA THR A 646 1.84 -0.20 -14.14
C THR A 646 2.66 -0.49 -15.42
N ASN A 647 3.90 -0.96 -15.29
CA ASN A 647 4.71 -1.39 -16.42
C ASN A 647 4.20 -2.74 -16.95
N VAL A 648 3.79 -2.74 -18.22
CA VAL A 648 3.20 -3.92 -18.85
C VAL A 648 4.26 -5.00 -19.09
N ASP A 649 5.48 -4.63 -19.47
CA ASP A 649 6.51 -5.61 -19.82
C ASP A 649 7.02 -6.33 -18.56
N ASP A 650 7.16 -5.63 -17.44
CA ASP A 650 7.48 -6.25 -16.13
C ASP A 650 6.41 -7.27 -15.70
N PHE A 651 5.14 -6.97 -15.96
CA PHE A 651 4.05 -7.88 -15.64
C PHE A 651 4.01 -9.09 -16.58
N ILE A 652 4.34 -8.90 -17.86
CA ILE A 652 4.52 -10.00 -18.82
C ILE A 652 5.67 -10.91 -18.37
N GLU A 653 6.81 -10.33 -17.98
CA GLU A 653 7.96 -11.08 -17.48
C GLU A 653 7.61 -11.89 -16.23
N PHE A 654 6.83 -11.31 -15.32
CA PHE A 654 6.27 -12.01 -14.16
C PHE A 654 5.44 -13.24 -14.56
N LEU A 655 4.50 -13.09 -15.51
CA LEU A 655 3.71 -14.23 -15.99
C LEU A 655 4.58 -15.28 -16.71
N ASP A 656 5.48 -14.85 -17.60
CA ASP A 656 6.31 -15.78 -18.38
C ASP A 656 7.24 -16.60 -17.48
N LYS A 657 7.91 -15.97 -16.50
CA LYS A 657 8.74 -16.66 -15.52
C LYS A 657 7.95 -17.65 -14.66
N GLY A 658 6.70 -17.32 -14.31
CA GLY A 658 5.81 -18.22 -13.59
C GLY A 658 5.52 -19.50 -14.38
N ILE A 659 5.23 -19.38 -15.68
CA ILE A 659 5.03 -20.54 -16.57
C ILE A 659 6.31 -21.35 -16.74
N GLU A 660 7.45 -20.70 -16.91
CA GLU A 660 8.75 -21.36 -17.04
C GLU A 660 9.06 -22.20 -15.80
N GLN A 661 8.86 -21.64 -14.61
CA GLN A 661 9.07 -22.37 -13.36
C GLN A 661 8.06 -23.51 -13.17
N PHE A 662 6.80 -23.31 -13.54
CA PHE A 662 5.79 -24.38 -13.45
C PHE A 662 6.17 -25.58 -14.35
N LYS A 663 6.68 -25.31 -15.56
CA LYS A 663 7.14 -26.34 -16.49
C LYS A 663 8.41 -27.03 -16.00
N SER A 664 9.34 -26.32 -15.38
CA SER A 664 10.58 -26.90 -14.84
C SER A 664 10.29 -27.89 -13.70
N GLN A 665 9.35 -27.55 -12.82
CA GLN A 665 8.85 -28.44 -11.76
C GLN A 665 8.10 -29.65 -12.33
N GLY A 666 7.32 -29.48 -13.40
CA GLY A 666 6.61 -30.56 -14.08
C GLY A 666 7.50 -31.57 -14.81
N GLN A 667 8.66 -31.16 -15.34
CA GLN A 667 9.63 -32.06 -16.00
C GLN A 667 10.42 -32.93 -15.01
N ALA A 668 10.55 -32.52 -13.75
CA ALA A 668 11.19 -33.33 -12.71
C ALA A 668 10.37 -34.57 -12.29
N LEU A 669 9.09 -34.64 -12.68
CA LEU A 669 8.14 -35.71 -12.31
C LEU A 669 7.91 -36.78 -13.38
N THR A 670 8.61 -36.74 -14.52
CA THR A 670 8.62 -37.86 -15.47
C THR A 670 9.65 -38.91 -15.06
N PRO A 671 9.25 -40.14 -14.65
CA PRO A 671 10.22 -41.21 -14.47
C PRO A 671 10.77 -41.58 -15.85
N SER A 672 12.09 -41.60 -15.96
CA SER A 672 12.79 -42.23 -17.09
C SER A 672 12.46 -43.73 -17.09
N ILE A 673 11.37 -44.10 -17.78
CA ILE A 673 11.12 -45.50 -18.11
C ILE A 673 12.12 -45.86 -19.21
N THR A 674 13.28 -46.37 -18.80
CA THR A 674 14.14 -47.17 -19.67
C THR A 674 13.36 -48.41 -20.10
N PRO A 675 13.25 -48.73 -21.41
CA PRO A 675 12.62 -49.96 -21.84
C PRO A 675 13.46 -51.16 -21.36
N ILE A 676 12.88 -51.98 -20.50
CA ILE A 676 13.41 -53.31 -20.20
C ILE A 676 13.12 -54.19 -21.42
N ASP A 677 14.19 -54.60 -22.11
CA ASP A 677 14.18 -55.59 -23.18
C ASP A 677 13.68 -56.94 -22.63
N LEU A 678 12.48 -57.34 -23.07
CA LEU A 678 11.91 -58.67 -22.81
C LEU A 678 11.93 -59.48 -24.11
N THR A 679 13.13 -59.79 -24.62
CA THR A 679 13.31 -60.84 -25.62
C THR A 679 14.51 -61.75 -25.31
N SER A 680 14.44 -62.50 -24.21
CA SER A 680 15.14 -63.79 -24.11
C SER A 680 14.45 -64.72 -23.11
N GLY A 681 13.69 -65.69 -23.62
CA GLY A 681 13.09 -66.73 -22.78
C GLY A 681 11.83 -67.36 -23.33
N MET A 682 11.94 -68.05 -24.47
CA MET A 682 11.21 -69.24 -24.96
C MET A 682 10.96 -69.20 -26.46
#